data_AF-A0A438NI18-F1
#
_entry.id   AF-A0A438NI18-F1
#
_cell.length_a   1.000
_cell.length_b   1.000
_cell.length_c   1.000
_cell.angle_alpha   90.00
_cell.angle_beta   90.00
_cell.angle_gamma   90.00
#
_symmetry.space_group_name_H-M   'P 1'
#
loop_
_entity.id
_entity.type
_entity.pdbx_description
1 polymer ?
#
loop_
_entity_poly.entity_id
_entity_poly.type
_entity_poly.pdbx_seq_one_letter_code
_entity_poly.pdbx_strand_id
1 'polypeptide(L)'
;MASKPPLSDSVTPTAAATTIFAARLPTFWGVFLTLTSLVTLFALILTIIWIAGYANDLAGFAAHRYSKAGKGNDKAKIVGDADHLTSLPVPLHIGERTSTMSGRPVPRDRIWSRREIEGLIAEGRKIFILDDQVIKADAWLPFHPGGEKAILHMIGRDGTDEIRALHSLEAQAQMQRYVIGKIKGRWENFLPPIQGGVFRPNFHIEADGPSQPRPQSETGSSSTTSSVPPSPVFDPVEPLTTGTKSSTSSASSVSDNDLDVRSDPIETRLAAERTSDLLKYPSIDHVSQDRIVEKYRETERLIRAAGLYRCPYGSYAIECIRYLLFLAGFLITLHYSYFALSGAFLGALWHQLVFTVHDAGHMGITHDFHTDTCIGILIADFIGGLSIGWWKRNHNVHHIVTNSPEHDPDIEHLPFFAITPRFFSSLRSTYYDRILKFDALSKWAVSKQNWLYYPILLFGRFNLYRLSWEYLLLGQAPKRGPAWWHRYFELVGHVFFWTWFGYGVVYKSIPTAWDRFVFIMISHMVTSPLHVQITLSHFAMSTADLGVHESFPQKMLRTTMDVDCPTWLDFFHGGLQFQAVHHLYPRIPRHNLREAQKYVRKFCAETGIPYVIYGFGQGNQEVISRLGEVAKQVRVYEECRKVCAKELVEGHGFGH
;
A
#
# COMPACT_ATOMS: atom_id res chain seq x y z
N MET A 1 7.10 -86.98 20.29
CA MET A 1 8.41 -86.48 19.81
C MET A 1 8.19 -85.83 18.45
N ALA A 2 8.46 -84.51 18.42
CA ALA A 2 8.57 -83.55 17.32
C ALA A 2 8.04 -83.90 15.91
N SER A 3 6.97 -83.19 15.51
CA SER A 3 6.63 -82.88 14.12
C SER A 3 7.61 -81.83 13.57
N LYS A 4 8.17 -82.09 12.37
CA LYS A 4 8.91 -81.10 11.59
C LYS A 4 7.94 -80.00 11.08
N PRO A 5 8.30 -78.71 11.15
CA PRO A 5 7.58 -77.68 10.41
C PRO A 5 8.03 -77.66 8.94
N PRO A 6 7.16 -77.22 8.00
CA PRO A 6 7.54 -77.01 6.61
C PRO A 6 8.28 -75.68 6.46
N LEU A 7 9.26 -75.67 5.54
CA LEU A 7 9.91 -74.46 5.01
C LEU A 7 8.86 -73.65 4.24
N SER A 8 8.57 -72.43 4.69
CA SER A 8 7.81 -71.44 3.92
C SER A 8 8.75 -70.38 3.36
N ASP A 9 8.89 -70.40 2.04
CA ASP A 9 9.04 -69.29 1.10
C ASP A 9 10.08 -68.20 1.40
N SER A 10 11.23 -68.38 0.76
CA SER A 10 12.13 -67.30 0.37
C SER A 10 11.39 -66.29 -0.52
N VAL A 11 11.07 -65.12 0.02
CA VAL A 11 10.73 -63.94 -0.78
C VAL A 11 11.89 -63.66 -1.71
N THR A 12 11.67 -63.83 -3.01
CA THR A 12 12.67 -63.53 -4.03
C THR A 12 12.99 -62.01 -4.02
N PRO A 13 14.27 -61.59 -4.10
CA PRO A 13 14.68 -60.17 -4.07
C PRO A 13 13.98 -59.32 -5.14
N THR A 14 13.51 -59.96 -6.22
CA THR A 14 12.78 -59.35 -7.33
C THR A 14 11.40 -58.82 -6.94
N ALA A 15 10.66 -59.49 -6.04
CA ALA A 15 9.33 -59.04 -5.64
C ALA A 15 9.39 -57.79 -4.75
N ALA A 16 10.38 -57.72 -3.84
CA ALA A 16 10.64 -56.53 -3.03
C ALA A 16 11.12 -55.35 -3.88
N ALA A 17 12.02 -55.58 -4.85
CA ALA A 17 12.48 -54.54 -5.77
C ALA A 17 11.36 -53.99 -6.66
N THR A 18 10.47 -54.85 -7.17
CA THR A 18 9.33 -54.45 -8.02
C THR A 18 8.29 -53.65 -7.23
N THR A 19 8.05 -54.00 -5.96
CA THR A 19 7.14 -53.27 -5.07
C THR A 19 7.69 -51.89 -4.70
N ILE A 20 9.00 -51.78 -4.46
CA ILE A 20 9.69 -50.50 -4.23
C ILE A 20 9.65 -49.64 -5.50
N PHE A 21 9.83 -50.23 -6.69
CA PHE A 21 9.77 -49.50 -7.97
C PHE A 21 8.35 -49.01 -8.28
N ALA A 22 7.33 -49.86 -8.06
CA ALA A 22 5.92 -49.50 -8.26
C ALA A 22 5.43 -48.44 -7.26
N ALA A 23 5.92 -48.48 -6.01
CA ALA A 23 5.65 -47.44 -5.01
C ALA A 23 6.31 -46.09 -5.33
N ARG A 24 7.44 -46.09 -6.06
CA ARG A 24 8.18 -44.88 -6.46
C ARG A 24 7.78 -44.32 -7.84
N LEU A 25 7.10 -45.09 -8.68
CA LEU A 25 6.65 -44.66 -10.01
C LEU A 25 5.73 -43.41 -9.99
N PRO A 26 4.74 -43.30 -9.09
CA PRO A 26 3.88 -42.12 -9.00
C PRO A 26 4.67 -40.87 -8.58
N THR A 27 5.61 -41.02 -7.65
CA THR A 27 6.52 -39.95 -7.21
C THR A 27 7.45 -39.53 -8.35
N PHE A 28 7.97 -40.47 -9.14
CA PHE A 28 8.84 -40.16 -10.28
C PHE A 28 8.12 -39.33 -11.34
N TRP A 29 6.90 -39.72 -11.76
CA TRP A 29 6.14 -38.98 -12.76
C TRP A 29 5.61 -37.63 -12.23
N GLY A 30 5.18 -37.57 -10.96
CA GLY A 30 4.77 -36.32 -10.32
C GLY A 30 5.92 -35.31 -10.22
N VAL A 31 7.11 -35.77 -9.79
CA VAL A 31 8.33 -34.96 -9.73
C VAL A 31 8.79 -34.55 -11.13
N PHE A 32 8.77 -35.45 -12.10
CA PHE A 32 9.21 -35.18 -13.48
C PHE A 32 8.34 -34.10 -14.16
N LEU A 33 7.01 -34.22 -14.08
CA LEU A 33 6.08 -33.23 -14.64
C LEU A 33 6.21 -31.86 -13.96
N THR A 34 6.42 -31.86 -12.63
CA THR A 34 6.64 -30.63 -11.86
C THR A 34 7.97 -29.98 -12.24
N LEU A 35 9.03 -30.77 -12.39
CA LEU A 35 10.37 -30.32 -12.78
C LEU A 35 10.35 -29.70 -14.18
N THR A 36 9.80 -30.38 -15.19
CA THR A 36 9.78 -29.85 -16.56
C THR A 36 8.99 -28.55 -16.65
N SER A 37 7.87 -28.45 -15.93
CA SER A 37 7.01 -27.27 -15.98
C SER A 37 7.63 -26.07 -15.26
N LEU A 38 8.20 -26.27 -14.06
CA LEU A 38 8.85 -25.19 -13.31
C LEU A 38 10.16 -24.74 -13.97
N VAL A 39 10.99 -25.65 -14.46
CA VAL A 39 12.25 -25.30 -15.14
C VAL A 39 11.97 -24.50 -16.41
N THR A 40 10.97 -24.89 -17.20
CA THR A 40 10.56 -24.13 -18.40
C THR A 40 10.06 -22.73 -18.03
N LEU A 41 9.30 -22.61 -16.95
CA LEU A 41 8.80 -21.32 -16.47
C LEU A 41 9.93 -20.42 -15.96
N PHE A 42 10.90 -20.97 -15.22
CA PHE A 42 12.10 -20.24 -14.79
C PHE A 42 12.93 -19.77 -15.99
N ALA A 43 13.12 -20.62 -17.00
CA ALA A 43 13.82 -20.26 -18.23
C ALA A 43 13.10 -19.14 -18.99
N LEU A 44 11.76 -19.18 -19.05
CA LEU A 44 10.95 -18.12 -19.65
C LEU A 44 11.10 -16.79 -18.89
N ILE A 45 10.99 -16.80 -17.57
CA ILE A 45 11.14 -15.59 -16.73
C ILE A 45 12.54 -14.98 -16.93
N LEU A 46 13.58 -15.81 -16.87
CA LEU A 46 14.96 -15.38 -17.12
C LEU A 46 15.13 -14.77 -18.51
N THR A 47 14.55 -15.40 -19.53
CA THR A 47 14.60 -14.91 -20.90
C THR A 47 13.90 -13.56 -21.02
N ILE A 48 12.73 -13.39 -20.40
CA ILE A 48 12.00 -12.12 -20.39
C ILE A 48 12.84 -11.02 -19.70
N ILE A 49 13.37 -11.29 -18.50
CA ILE A 49 14.19 -10.32 -17.76
C ILE A 49 15.44 -9.96 -18.56
N TRP A 50 16.09 -10.94 -19.18
CA TRP A 50 17.30 -10.72 -19.96
C TRP A 50 17.05 -9.96 -21.27
N ILE A 51 15.99 -10.30 -22.01
CA ILE A 51 15.57 -9.56 -23.22
C ILE A 51 15.20 -8.12 -22.84
N ALA A 52 14.46 -7.93 -21.75
CA ALA A 52 14.10 -6.59 -21.28
C ALA A 52 15.34 -5.78 -20.88
N GLY A 53 16.31 -6.41 -20.24
CA GLY A 53 17.61 -5.80 -19.96
C GLY A 53 18.36 -5.37 -21.21
N TYR A 54 18.46 -6.28 -22.19
CA TYR A 54 19.11 -6.00 -23.47
C TYR A 54 18.42 -4.87 -24.24
N ALA A 55 17.08 -4.84 -24.27
CA ALA A 55 16.30 -3.78 -24.89
C ALA A 55 16.52 -2.41 -24.21
N ASN A 56 16.55 -2.38 -22.87
CA ASN A 56 16.82 -1.16 -22.11
C ASN A 56 18.25 -0.65 -22.30
N ASP A 57 19.24 -1.54 -22.38
CA ASP A 57 20.63 -1.17 -22.65
C ASP A 57 20.80 -0.60 -24.06
N LEU A 58 20.14 -1.19 -25.07
CA LEU A 58 20.09 -0.67 -26.44
C LEU A 58 19.43 0.71 -26.52
N ALA A 59 18.30 0.90 -25.83
CA ALA A 59 17.62 2.19 -25.75
C ALA A 59 18.49 3.26 -25.05
N GLY A 60 19.18 2.87 -23.97
CA GLY A 60 20.15 3.71 -23.27
C GLY A 60 21.35 4.09 -24.13
N PHE A 61 21.88 3.15 -24.92
CA PHE A 61 22.99 3.39 -25.84
C PHE A 61 22.59 4.31 -27.00
N ALA A 62 21.37 4.13 -27.53
CA ALA A 62 20.80 5.02 -28.55
C ALA A 62 20.61 6.45 -28.01
N ALA A 63 20.03 6.61 -26.82
CA ALA A 63 19.84 7.91 -26.17
C ALA A 63 21.18 8.60 -25.86
N HIS A 64 22.21 7.85 -25.42
CA HIS A 64 23.54 8.39 -25.19
C HIS A 64 24.21 8.84 -26.51
N ARG A 65 24.03 8.11 -27.62
CA ARG A 65 24.52 8.52 -28.94
C ARG A 65 23.84 9.80 -29.43
N TYR A 66 22.53 9.93 -29.24
CA TYR A 66 21.79 11.15 -29.59
C TYR A 66 22.22 12.36 -28.74
N SER A 67 22.46 12.19 -27.44
CA SER A 67 22.95 13.25 -26.56
C SER A 67 24.40 13.68 -26.88
N LYS A 68 25.26 12.75 -27.30
CA LYS A 68 26.61 13.08 -27.80
C LYS A 68 26.59 13.73 -29.19
N ALA A 69 25.67 13.34 -30.07
CA ALA A 69 25.49 13.96 -31.39
C ALA A 69 24.94 15.39 -31.28
N GLY A 70 24.06 15.67 -30.30
CA GLY A 70 23.52 17.01 -30.04
C GLY A 70 24.48 18.02 -29.41
N LYS A 71 25.65 17.58 -28.91
CA LYS A 71 26.72 18.46 -28.39
C LYS A 71 27.81 18.78 -29.42
N GLY A 72 27.64 18.33 -30.66
CA GLY A 72 28.64 18.45 -31.73
C GLY A 72 28.39 19.55 -32.76
N ASN A 73 27.32 20.36 -32.65
CA ASN A 73 27.02 21.32 -33.71
C ASN A 73 26.35 22.61 -33.20
N ASP A 74 27.01 23.32 -32.28
CA ASP A 74 26.75 24.75 -32.05
C ASP A 74 27.63 25.57 -32.99
N LYS A 75 27.09 25.88 -34.18
CA LYS A 75 27.31 27.14 -34.93
C LYS A 75 26.58 27.10 -36.29
N ALA A 76 25.28 27.40 -36.27
CA ALA A 76 24.60 28.06 -37.40
C ALA A 76 23.29 28.70 -36.91
N LYS A 77 23.24 30.04 -36.89
CA LYS A 77 22.01 30.84 -36.97
C LYS A 77 21.12 30.29 -38.08
N ILE A 78 19.82 30.07 -37.88
CA ILE A 78 18.68 30.55 -38.73
C ILE A 78 17.38 30.54 -37.88
N VAL A 79 16.58 31.58 -38.13
CA VAL A 79 15.22 31.93 -37.67
C VAL A 79 14.15 30.96 -38.20
N GLY A 80 13.03 30.77 -37.47
CA GLY A 80 11.73 30.49 -38.08
C GLY A 80 11.04 29.17 -37.69
N ASP A 81 9.79 29.34 -37.24
CA ASP A 81 8.63 28.44 -37.32
C ASP A 81 8.67 27.05 -36.67
N ALA A 82 8.05 26.99 -35.49
CA ALA A 82 7.56 25.76 -34.87
C ALA A 82 6.05 25.64 -35.13
N ASP A 83 5.70 25.15 -36.32
CA ASP A 83 4.41 24.53 -36.61
C ASP A 83 4.67 23.26 -37.42
N HIS A 84 3.91 22.21 -37.13
CA HIS A 84 3.98 20.84 -37.67
C HIS A 84 4.92 19.85 -36.97
N LEU A 85 4.38 19.15 -35.98
CA LEU A 85 4.63 17.72 -35.77
C LEU A 85 3.49 17.11 -34.92
N THR A 86 2.32 16.96 -35.54
CA THR A 86 1.22 16.14 -35.05
C THR A 86 0.70 15.27 -36.20
N SER A 87 1.12 14.01 -36.24
CA SER A 87 0.35 12.96 -36.94
C SER A 87 0.92 11.57 -36.64
N LEU A 88 0.30 10.86 -35.71
CA LEU A 88 0.21 9.40 -35.75
C LEU A 88 -1.22 8.98 -35.34
N PRO A 89 -1.77 7.89 -35.91
CA PRO A 89 -3.20 7.77 -36.20
C PRO A 89 -4.03 7.20 -35.05
N VAL A 90 -5.28 7.66 -35.00
CA VAL A 90 -6.36 7.28 -34.07
C VAL A 90 -7.11 6.05 -34.60
N PRO A 91 -7.41 5.02 -33.77
CA PRO A 91 -8.40 4.02 -34.13
C PRO A 91 -9.83 4.46 -33.77
N LEU A 92 -10.74 4.07 -34.66
CA LEU A 92 -12.15 4.44 -34.81
C LEU A 92 -13.07 4.29 -33.57
N HIS A 93 -14.07 5.17 -33.59
CA HIS A 93 -15.32 5.17 -32.83
C HIS A 93 -16.02 3.80 -32.70
N ILE A 94 -16.50 3.52 -31.47
CA ILE A 94 -17.79 2.85 -31.26
C ILE A 94 -18.61 3.78 -30.34
N GLY A 95 -19.74 4.24 -30.87
CA GLY A 95 -20.64 5.15 -30.18
C GLY A 95 -21.65 4.42 -29.31
N GLU A 96 -21.97 5.01 -28.17
CA GLU A 96 -23.29 4.89 -27.57
C GLU A 96 -23.64 6.23 -26.93
N ARG A 97 -24.75 6.81 -27.41
CA ARG A 97 -25.28 8.11 -26.98
C ARG A 97 -26.05 7.92 -25.68
N THR A 98 -25.64 8.62 -24.64
CA THR A 98 -26.53 9.06 -23.56
C THR A 98 -26.33 10.55 -23.32
N SER A 99 -27.39 11.31 -23.54
CA SER A 99 -27.51 12.75 -23.46
C SER A 99 -27.25 13.31 -22.06
N THR A 100 -26.23 14.16 -21.91
CA THR A 100 -26.19 15.22 -20.88
C THR A 100 -25.45 16.44 -21.43
N MET A 101 -25.86 17.63 -20.96
CA MET A 101 -25.64 18.97 -21.52
C MET A 101 -24.22 19.27 -22.07
N SER A 102 -24.19 19.92 -23.24
CA SER A 102 -22.99 20.41 -23.91
C SER A 102 -22.35 21.58 -23.14
N GLY A 103 -21.27 21.32 -22.41
CA GLY A 103 -20.33 22.35 -21.97
C GLY A 103 -19.31 22.65 -23.06
N ARG A 104 -19.07 23.93 -23.36
CA ARG A 104 -17.91 24.35 -24.18
C ARG A 104 -16.62 23.77 -23.56
N PRO A 105 -15.62 23.37 -24.37
CA PRO A 105 -14.34 22.94 -23.84
C PRO A 105 -13.74 24.06 -22.99
N VAL A 106 -13.49 23.79 -21.71
CA VAL A 106 -12.84 24.74 -20.80
C VAL A 106 -11.40 24.92 -21.27
N PRO A 107 -10.91 26.16 -21.46
CA PRO A 107 -9.53 26.40 -21.85
C PRO A 107 -8.55 25.78 -20.84
N ARG A 108 -7.49 25.12 -21.33
CA ARG A 108 -6.44 24.51 -20.49
C ARG A 108 -5.68 25.53 -19.62
N ASP A 109 -5.76 26.80 -19.97
CA ASP A 109 -5.15 27.91 -19.21
C ASP A 109 -6.14 28.60 -18.28
N ARG A 110 -7.36 28.08 -18.12
CA ARG A 110 -8.29 28.59 -17.10
C ARG A 110 -7.65 28.47 -15.73
N ILE A 111 -7.63 29.57 -15.00
CA ILE A 111 -7.27 29.59 -13.59
C ILE A 111 -8.50 29.23 -12.77
N TRP A 112 -8.37 28.21 -11.93
CA TRP A 112 -9.40 27.76 -11.00
C TRP A 112 -9.07 28.26 -9.60
N SER A 113 -10.07 28.86 -8.95
CA SER A 113 -9.98 29.16 -7.52
C SER A 113 -10.20 27.90 -6.68
N ARG A 114 -9.69 27.92 -5.44
CA ARG A 114 -9.94 26.85 -4.46
C ARG A 114 -11.43 26.61 -4.22
N ARG A 115 -12.24 27.68 -4.24
CA ARG A 115 -13.70 27.62 -4.03
C ARG A 115 -14.43 26.94 -5.19
N GLU A 116 -14.08 27.23 -6.43
CA GLU A 116 -14.68 26.56 -7.59
C GLU A 116 -14.36 25.07 -7.61
N ILE A 117 -13.11 24.70 -7.26
CA ILE A 117 -12.71 23.29 -7.14
C ILE A 117 -13.48 22.59 -6.02
N GLU A 118 -13.66 23.25 -4.86
CA GLU A 118 -14.50 22.72 -3.77
C GLU A 118 -15.92 22.42 -4.25
N GLY A 119 -16.53 23.33 -5.02
CA GLY A 119 -17.86 23.14 -5.58
C GLY A 119 -17.92 21.98 -6.58
N LEU A 120 -16.92 21.81 -7.43
CA LEU A 120 -16.84 20.65 -8.32
C LEU A 120 -16.71 19.33 -7.55
N ILE A 121 -15.96 19.31 -6.45
CA ILE A 121 -15.85 18.12 -5.59
C ILE A 121 -17.19 17.83 -4.90
N ALA A 122 -17.90 18.87 -4.44
CA ALA A 122 -19.25 18.74 -3.90
C ALA A 122 -20.25 18.16 -4.92
N GLU A 123 -20.10 18.50 -6.21
CA GLU A 123 -20.84 17.89 -7.33
C GLU A 123 -20.38 16.46 -7.69
N GLY A 124 -19.46 15.88 -6.91
CA GLY A 124 -18.97 14.52 -7.08
C GLY A 124 -17.83 14.37 -8.09
N ARG A 125 -17.29 15.47 -8.64
CA ARG A 125 -16.15 15.42 -9.57
C ARG A 125 -14.87 14.98 -8.88
N LYS A 126 -14.03 14.25 -9.61
CA LYS A 126 -12.81 13.63 -9.09
C LYS A 126 -11.62 14.49 -9.49
N ILE A 127 -11.31 15.48 -8.65
CA ILE A 127 -10.30 16.51 -8.96
C ILE A 127 -9.12 16.43 -8.00
N PHE A 128 -7.91 16.51 -8.54
CA PHE A 128 -6.67 16.67 -7.78
C PHE A 128 -5.71 17.62 -8.53
N ILE A 129 -4.66 18.07 -7.85
CA ILE A 129 -3.63 18.94 -8.43
C ILE A 129 -2.37 18.13 -8.74
N LEU A 130 -1.77 18.40 -9.90
CA LEU A 130 -0.49 17.86 -10.35
C LEU A 130 0.29 18.98 -11.04
N ASP A 131 1.43 19.39 -10.48
CA ASP A 131 2.28 20.45 -11.06
C ASP A 131 1.50 21.74 -11.37
N ASP A 132 0.74 22.23 -10.39
CA ASP A 132 -0.18 23.38 -10.49
C ASP A 132 -1.32 23.21 -11.51
N GLN A 133 -1.45 22.04 -12.15
CA GLN A 133 -2.53 21.73 -13.07
C GLN A 133 -3.71 21.07 -12.35
N VAL A 134 -4.91 21.45 -12.74
CA VAL A 134 -6.15 20.85 -12.24
C VAL A 134 -6.50 19.64 -13.11
N ILE A 135 -6.43 18.45 -12.53
CA ILE A 135 -6.72 17.19 -13.21
C ILE A 135 -8.13 16.73 -12.86
N LYS A 136 -8.95 16.43 -13.88
CA LYS A 136 -10.29 15.83 -13.71
C LYS A 136 -10.26 14.34 -14.07
N ALA A 137 -10.20 13.49 -13.06
CA ALA A 137 -9.99 12.05 -13.19
C ALA A 137 -11.27 11.23 -13.46
N ASP A 138 -12.46 11.83 -13.50
CA ASP A 138 -13.76 11.14 -13.62
C ASP A 138 -13.76 10.02 -14.70
N ALA A 139 -13.27 10.35 -15.90
CA ALA A 139 -13.28 9.43 -17.04
C ALA A 139 -12.20 8.34 -16.94
N TRP A 140 -11.13 8.60 -16.22
CA TRP A 140 -9.96 7.72 -16.12
C TRP A 140 -10.00 6.80 -14.90
N LEU A 141 -10.68 7.21 -13.83
CA LEU A 141 -10.77 6.50 -12.56
C LEU A 141 -10.99 4.98 -12.71
N PRO A 142 -11.97 4.48 -13.50
CA PRO A 142 -12.22 3.04 -13.62
C PRO A 142 -11.17 2.29 -14.46
N PHE A 143 -10.23 3.00 -15.08
CA PHE A 143 -9.14 2.46 -15.90
C PHE A 143 -7.79 2.52 -15.17
N HIS A 144 -7.74 3.11 -13.97
CA HIS A 144 -6.50 3.27 -13.24
C HIS A 144 -5.94 1.90 -12.80
N PRO A 145 -4.72 1.53 -13.23
CA PRO A 145 -4.18 0.21 -12.91
C PRO A 145 -3.91 -0.02 -11.43
N GLY A 146 -3.68 1.04 -10.64
CA GLY A 146 -3.54 0.97 -9.19
C GLY A 146 -4.87 0.85 -8.43
N GLY A 147 -6.00 0.85 -9.14
CA GLY A 147 -7.34 0.83 -8.55
C GLY A 147 -7.88 2.21 -8.21
N GLU A 148 -9.21 2.31 -8.07
CA GLU A 148 -9.90 3.59 -7.87
C GLU A 148 -9.56 4.23 -6.52
N LYS A 149 -9.43 3.43 -5.46
CA LYS A 149 -9.24 3.93 -4.09
C LYS A 149 -7.96 4.74 -3.93
N ALA A 150 -6.87 4.35 -4.61
CA ALA A 150 -5.63 5.11 -4.62
C ALA A 150 -5.85 6.56 -5.09
N ILE A 151 -6.66 6.78 -6.12
CA ILE A 151 -7.01 8.13 -6.61
C ILE A 151 -7.97 8.83 -5.66
N LEU A 152 -8.92 8.11 -5.07
CA LEU A 152 -9.92 8.69 -4.18
C LEU A 152 -9.29 9.37 -2.94
N HIS A 153 -8.16 8.86 -2.43
CA HIS A 153 -7.40 9.50 -1.35
C HIS A 153 -6.66 10.78 -1.76
N MET A 154 -6.62 11.12 -3.06
CA MET A 154 -5.99 12.33 -3.57
C MET A 154 -6.98 13.42 -3.97
N ILE A 155 -8.28 13.16 -3.91
CA ILE A 155 -9.29 14.14 -4.31
C ILE A 155 -9.24 15.37 -3.41
N GLY A 156 -9.10 16.55 -4.04
CA GLY A 156 -8.94 17.84 -3.38
C GLY A 156 -7.52 18.14 -2.87
N ARG A 157 -6.55 17.25 -3.11
CA ARG A 157 -5.16 17.45 -2.70
C ARG A 157 -4.26 17.79 -3.89
N ASP A 158 -3.14 18.42 -3.58
CA ASP A 158 -1.95 18.38 -4.41
C ASP A 158 -1.28 17.03 -4.22
N GLY A 159 -1.27 16.24 -5.29
CA GLY A 159 -0.70 14.91 -5.33
C GLY A 159 0.61 14.83 -6.10
N THR A 160 1.25 15.97 -6.35
CA THR A 160 2.41 16.04 -7.25
C THR A 160 3.53 15.08 -6.83
N ASP A 161 3.88 15.04 -5.54
CA ASP A 161 4.99 14.23 -5.06
C ASP A 161 4.63 12.75 -4.99
N GLU A 162 3.43 12.40 -4.53
CA GLU A 162 2.89 11.03 -4.57
C GLU A 162 2.86 10.49 -6.01
N ILE A 163 2.34 11.28 -6.96
CA ILE A 163 2.22 10.89 -8.36
C ILE A 163 3.60 10.68 -8.98
N ARG A 164 4.55 11.59 -8.72
CA ARG A 164 5.92 11.49 -9.26
C ARG A 164 6.68 10.29 -8.73
N ALA A 165 6.51 9.98 -7.45
CA ALA A 165 7.12 8.81 -6.82
C ALA A 165 6.57 7.51 -7.44
N LEU A 166 5.24 7.39 -7.54
CA LEU A 166 4.55 6.14 -7.88
C LEU A 166 4.39 5.87 -9.39
N HIS A 167 4.47 6.88 -10.24
CA HIS A 167 4.14 6.74 -11.67
C HIS A 167 5.32 7.00 -12.60
N SER A 168 5.40 6.22 -13.69
CA SER A 168 6.33 6.47 -14.80
C SER A 168 6.11 7.84 -15.43
N LEU A 169 7.15 8.37 -16.08
CA LEU A 169 7.04 9.63 -16.83
C LEU A 169 6.00 9.52 -17.95
N GLU A 170 5.87 8.34 -18.56
CA GLU A 170 4.84 8.07 -19.55
C GLU A 170 3.44 8.15 -18.93
N ALA A 171 3.21 7.53 -17.77
CA ALA A 171 1.92 7.61 -17.08
C ALA A 171 1.58 9.06 -16.68
N GLN A 172 2.56 9.82 -16.19
CA GLN A 172 2.38 11.26 -15.91
C GLN A 172 2.02 12.05 -17.18
N ALA A 173 2.64 11.76 -18.32
CA ALA A 173 2.29 12.37 -19.60
C ALA A 173 0.86 11.99 -20.06
N GLN A 174 0.40 10.76 -19.78
CA GLN A 174 -0.98 10.38 -20.07
C GLN A 174 -2.00 11.15 -19.22
N MET A 175 -1.66 11.49 -17.96
CA MET A 175 -2.52 12.29 -17.08
C MET A 175 -2.80 13.70 -17.65
N GLN A 176 -1.90 14.24 -18.47
CA GLN A 176 -2.05 15.55 -19.12
C GLN A 176 -3.29 15.66 -20.02
N ARG A 177 -3.85 14.52 -20.47
CA ARG A 177 -5.10 14.49 -21.25
C ARG A 177 -6.33 14.94 -20.45
N TYR A 178 -6.25 14.89 -19.12
CA TYR A 178 -7.34 15.16 -18.20
C TYR A 178 -7.22 16.54 -17.51
N VAL A 179 -6.27 17.37 -17.94
CA VAL A 179 -6.09 18.75 -17.47
C VAL A 179 -7.27 19.61 -17.91
N ILE A 180 -7.90 20.28 -16.95
CA ILE A 180 -9.03 21.21 -17.18
C ILE A 180 -8.70 22.67 -16.85
N GLY A 181 -7.46 22.95 -16.45
CA GLY A 181 -6.99 24.28 -16.08
C GLY A 181 -5.78 24.22 -15.15
N LYS A 182 -5.50 25.34 -14.49
CA LYS A 182 -4.40 25.52 -13.54
C LYS A 182 -4.89 26.21 -12.27
N ILE A 183 -4.13 26.10 -11.20
CA ILE A 183 -4.29 26.95 -10.02
C ILE A 183 -3.29 28.11 -10.07
N LYS A 184 -3.46 29.09 -9.18
CA LYS A 184 -2.50 30.18 -8.99
C LYS A 184 -1.99 30.17 -7.56
N GLY A 185 -0.67 30.09 -7.41
CA GLY A 185 -0.02 30.06 -6.10
C GLY A 185 -0.14 28.70 -5.40
N ARG A 186 0.17 28.68 -4.11
CA ARG A 186 0.21 27.46 -3.30
C ARG A 186 -1.18 26.86 -3.12
N TRP A 187 -1.32 25.54 -3.36
CA TRP A 187 -2.55 24.83 -3.07
C TRP A 187 -2.73 24.54 -1.57
N GLU A 188 -3.95 24.73 -1.08
CA GLU A 188 -4.36 24.26 0.24
C GLU A 188 -5.20 23.00 0.10
N ASN A 189 -4.61 21.87 0.51
CA ASN A 189 -5.25 20.57 0.46
C ASN A 189 -6.61 20.57 1.18
N PHE A 190 -7.59 19.88 0.59
CA PHE A 190 -8.79 19.46 1.29
C PHE A 190 -8.58 18.10 1.95
N LEU A 191 -9.37 17.81 2.98
CA LEU A 191 -9.57 16.43 3.43
C LEU A 191 -10.38 15.70 2.33
N PRO A 192 -9.89 14.60 1.74
CA PRO A 192 -10.61 13.93 0.67
C PRO A 192 -11.99 13.42 1.10
N PRO A 193 -12.99 13.37 0.20
CA PRO A 193 -14.32 12.83 0.52
C PRO A 193 -14.29 11.41 1.10
N ILE A 194 -13.40 10.54 0.58
CA ILE A 194 -13.25 9.17 1.09
C ILE A 194 -12.78 9.14 2.56
N GLN A 195 -12.12 10.20 3.02
CA GLN A 195 -11.63 10.37 4.39
C GLN A 195 -12.62 11.18 5.26
N GLY A 196 -13.83 11.46 4.77
CA GLY A 196 -14.85 12.21 5.50
C GLY A 196 -14.89 13.71 5.24
N GLY A 197 -14.17 14.21 4.23
CA GLY A 197 -14.24 15.63 3.84
C GLY A 197 -15.64 16.05 3.39
N VAL A 198 -16.10 17.20 3.89
CA VAL A 198 -17.40 17.82 3.54
C VAL A 198 -17.16 19.05 2.67
N PHE A 199 -17.92 19.19 1.59
CA PHE A 199 -17.67 20.20 0.54
C PHE A 199 -18.93 21.01 0.24
N ARG A 200 -18.77 22.33 0.07
CA ARG A 200 -19.88 23.23 -0.22
C ARG A 200 -20.22 23.26 -1.72
N PRO A 201 -21.47 23.01 -2.15
CA PRO A 201 -21.88 23.12 -3.55
C PRO A 201 -21.66 24.50 -4.15
N ASN A 202 -21.51 24.59 -5.48
CA ASN A 202 -21.61 25.87 -6.17
C ASN A 202 -23.08 26.30 -6.16
N PHE A 203 -23.43 27.33 -5.39
CA PHE A 203 -24.71 27.99 -5.63
C PHE A 203 -24.58 28.75 -6.95
N HIS A 204 -25.46 28.45 -7.90
CA HIS A 204 -25.63 29.28 -9.09
C HIS A 204 -25.89 30.70 -8.61
N ILE A 205 -24.98 31.62 -8.95
CA ILE A 205 -25.36 33.02 -9.08
C ILE A 205 -26.33 33.05 -10.25
N GLU A 206 -27.61 32.80 -9.98
CA GLU A 206 -28.67 33.21 -10.90
C GLU A 206 -28.57 34.72 -11.04
N ALA A 207 -28.66 35.17 -12.28
CA ALA A 207 -28.33 36.51 -12.74
C ALA A 207 -28.93 37.61 -11.85
N ASP A 208 -28.10 38.60 -11.52
CA ASP A 208 -28.55 39.92 -11.11
C ASP A 208 -29.55 40.45 -12.15
N GLY A 209 -30.83 40.46 -11.78
CA GLY A 209 -31.84 41.36 -12.33
C GLY A 209 -31.78 42.70 -11.58
N PRO A 210 -32.14 43.83 -12.22
CA PRO A 210 -31.60 45.14 -11.87
C PRO A 210 -32.07 45.63 -10.49
N SER A 211 -31.10 46.17 -9.76
CA SER A 211 -31.19 47.11 -8.66
C SER A 211 -32.55 47.78 -8.46
N GLN A 212 -33.17 47.55 -7.30
CA GLN A 212 -34.13 48.50 -6.72
C GLN A 212 -33.52 49.18 -5.48
N PRO A 213 -33.60 50.51 -5.38
CA PRO A 213 -33.03 51.24 -4.25
C PRO A 213 -33.98 51.14 -3.05
N ARG A 214 -33.43 50.80 -1.87
CA ARG A 214 -34.12 51.00 -0.58
C ARG A 214 -33.62 52.29 0.08
N PRO A 215 -34.49 53.00 0.80
CA PRO A 215 -34.31 54.41 1.10
C PRO A 215 -33.29 54.65 2.21
N GLN A 216 -32.56 55.74 2.05
CA GLN A 216 -31.70 56.35 3.06
C GLN A 216 -32.54 56.74 4.29
N SER A 217 -32.09 56.32 5.47
CA SER A 217 -32.37 57.02 6.71
C SER A 217 -31.03 57.31 7.39
N GLU A 218 -30.60 58.55 7.27
CA GLU A 218 -29.51 59.14 8.03
C GLU A 218 -29.91 59.24 9.50
N THR A 219 -29.08 58.69 10.40
CA THR A 219 -28.77 59.31 11.69
C THR A 219 -27.39 58.80 12.12
N GLY A 220 -26.41 59.70 12.18
CA GLY A 220 -25.02 59.38 12.50
C GLY A 220 -24.73 59.26 14.00
N SER A 221 -23.59 58.64 14.33
CA SER A 221 -22.47 59.33 15.03
C SER A 221 -21.39 58.33 15.50
N SER A 222 -20.17 58.66 15.09
CA SER A 222 -18.84 58.51 15.72
C SER A 222 -18.29 57.16 16.22
N SER A 223 -17.28 56.71 15.46
CA SER A 223 -15.91 56.32 15.88
C SER A 223 -15.71 55.27 16.97
N THR A 224 -15.06 54.16 16.62
CA THR A 224 -13.68 53.86 17.08
C THR A 224 -13.08 52.69 16.30
N THR A 225 -11.80 52.85 15.99
CA THR A 225 -10.87 51.89 15.38
C THR A 225 -10.51 50.74 16.34
N SER A 226 -10.55 49.49 15.88
CA SER A 226 -9.59 48.46 16.29
C SER A 226 -9.62 47.26 15.33
N SER A 227 -8.44 46.85 14.93
CA SER A 227 -8.07 45.85 13.93
C SER A 227 -7.66 44.54 14.60
N VAL A 228 -8.37 43.42 14.35
CA VAL A 228 -7.92 42.03 14.64
C VAL A 228 -8.61 41.04 13.66
N PRO A 229 -7.92 39.99 13.13
CA PRO A 229 -8.40 39.15 12.01
C PRO A 229 -9.33 38.01 12.45
N PRO A 230 -10.07 37.34 11.53
CA PRO A 230 -11.01 36.29 11.92
C PRO A 230 -10.30 34.97 12.22
N SER A 231 -10.52 34.46 13.44
CA SER A 231 -10.10 33.12 13.88
C SER A 231 -10.93 32.01 13.20
N PRO A 232 -10.37 30.79 13.06
CA PRO A 232 -11.02 29.65 12.44
C PRO A 232 -11.95 28.94 13.44
N VAL A 233 -13.20 28.70 13.07
CA VAL A 233 -14.16 27.94 13.87
C VAL A 233 -14.16 26.49 13.38
N PHE A 234 -13.78 25.57 14.28
CA PHE A 234 -14.05 24.13 14.19
C PHE A 234 -15.16 23.81 15.20
N ASP A 235 -16.26 23.24 14.74
CA ASP A 235 -17.25 22.58 15.61
C ASP A 235 -17.13 21.05 15.45
N PRO A 236 -17.08 20.28 16.56
CA PRO A 236 -17.24 18.83 16.50
C PRO A 236 -18.72 18.46 16.35
N VAL A 237 -18.97 17.39 15.60
CA VAL A 237 -20.31 16.84 15.31
C VAL A 237 -20.80 16.03 16.51
N GLU A 238 -21.92 16.43 17.13
CA GLU A 238 -22.74 15.54 17.98
C GLU A 238 -24.01 15.08 17.25
N PRO A 239 -24.49 13.84 17.51
CA PRO A 239 -25.61 13.25 16.79
C PRO A 239 -26.98 13.74 17.28
N LEU A 240 -27.90 13.95 16.34
CA LEU A 240 -29.28 14.38 16.58
C LEU A 240 -30.07 13.39 17.47
N THR A 241 -30.59 13.89 18.58
CA THR A 241 -31.82 13.39 19.22
C THR A 241 -32.83 14.52 19.39
N THR A 242 -34.03 14.30 18.88
CA THR A 242 -35.20 15.18 18.88
C THR A 242 -35.83 15.36 20.27
N GLY A 243 -36.13 16.59 20.69
CA GLY A 243 -36.97 16.85 21.87
C GLY A 243 -37.09 18.31 22.34
N THR A 244 -38.10 19.02 21.82
CA THR A 244 -38.97 20.06 22.43
C THR A 244 -38.44 21.14 23.41
N LYS A 245 -38.52 22.40 22.93
CA LYS A 245 -38.73 23.74 23.56
C LYS A 245 -38.86 23.88 25.10
N SER A 246 -38.15 24.85 25.68
CA SER A 246 -38.71 26.02 26.43
C SER A 246 -37.58 26.98 26.89
N SER A 247 -37.96 28.22 27.24
CA SER A 247 -37.20 29.47 27.27
C SER A 247 -36.69 29.93 28.65
N THR A 248 -35.94 31.05 28.61
CA THR A 248 -35.75 32.16 29.61
C THR A 248 -34.62 32.13 30.66
N SER A 249 -33.57 32.92 30.35
CA SER A 249 -33.00 34.08 31.08
C SER A 249 -32.30 33.98 32.46
N SER A 250 -31.00 34.34 32.41
CA SER A 250 -30.29 35.36 33.23
C SER A 250 -29.57 34.99 34.56
N ALA A 251 -28.28 35.39 34.54
CA ALA A 251 -27.45 35.99 35.60
C ALA A 251 -26.77 35.09 36.66
N SER A 252 -25.46 34.93 36.44
CA SER A 252 -24.34 35.02 37.40
C SER A 252 -24.47 34.35 38.78
N SER A 253 -23.70 33.28 38.96
CA SER A 253 -22.93 33.05 40.18
C SER A 253 -21.81 32.05 39.92
N VAL A 254 -20.61 32.41 40.37
CA VAL A 254 -19.42 31.56 40.39
C VAL A 254 -19.72 30.32 41.23
N SER A 255 -19.70 29.16 40.58
CA SER A 255 -19.56 27.87 41.25
C SER A 255 -18.57 27.03 40.45
N ASP A 256 -17.39 26.82 41.03
CA ASP A 256 -16.49 25.73 40.70
C ASP A 256 -17.28 24.42 40.78
N ASN A 257 -17.77 23.94 39.64
CA ASN A 257 -18.19 22.57 39.38
C ASN A 257 -18.69 22.51 37.94
N ASP A 258 -17.80 22.19 37.00
CA ASP A 258 -18.13 21.54 35.72
C ASP A 258 -16.84 21.06 35.02
N LEU A 259 -15.96 20.39 35.77
CA LEU A 259 -14.91 19.53 35.21
C LEU A 259 -15.35 18.08 35.35
N ASP A 260 -16.38 17.66 34.59
CA ASP A 260 -16.60 16.24 34.36
C ASP A 260 -17.23 15.96 32.99
N VAL A 261 -16.67 16.55 31.92
CA VAL A 261 -16.67 15.84 30.64
C VAL A 261 -15.58 14.78 30.77
N ARG A 262 -15.93 13.58 31.22
CA ARG A 262 -15.03 12.42 31.27
C ARG A 262 -14.42 12.23 29.88
N SER A 263 -13.22 12.76 29.65
CA SER A 263 -12.53 12.65 28.35
C SER A 263 -12.33 11.17 28.05
N ASP A 264 -12.82 10.69 26.89
CA ASP A 264 -12.64 9.30 26.48
C ASP A 264 -11.13 8.96 26.56
N PRO A 265 -10.73 7.99 27.40
CA PRO A 265 -9.31 7.62 27.56
C PRO A 265 -8.62 7.28 26.25
N ILE A 266 -9.37 6.79 25.25
CA ILE A 266 -8.85 6.52 23.90
C ILE A 266 -8.50 7.84 23.20
N GLU A 267 -9.43 8.80 23.16
CA GLU A 267 -9.20 10.11 22.53
C GLU A 267 -8.05 10.86 23.20
N THR A 268 -7.97 10.84 24.53
CA THR A 268 -6.84 11.41 25.27
C THR A 268 -5.51 10.78 24.87
N ARG A 269 -5.48 9.45 24.66
CA ARG A 269 -4.26 8.76 24.22
C ARG A 269 -3.90 9.10 22.78
N LEU A 270 -4.87 9.16 21.87
CA LEU A 270 -4.65 9.53 20.47
C LEU A 270 -4.14 10.99 20.37
N ALA A 271 -4.71 11.91 21.16
CA ALA A 271 -4.26 13.29 21.25
C ALA A 271 -2.82 13.41 21.80
N ALA A 272 -2.46 12.58 22.79
CA ALA A 272 -1.10 12.53 23.32
C ALA A 272 -0.09 12.00 22.29
N GLU A 273 -0.44 10.96 21.53
CA GLU A 273 0.39 10.43 20.44
C GLU A 273 0.59 11.48 19.35
N ARG A 274 -0.48 12.18 18.94
CA ARG A 274 -0.40 13.29 18.00
C ARG A 274 0.49 14.44 18.50
N THR A 275 0.36 14.81 19.77
CA THR A 275 1.18 15.87 20.38
C THR A 275 2.66 15.47 20.43
N SER A 276 2.95 14.22 20.77
CA SER A 276 4.31 13.67 20.76
C SER A 276 4.94 13.76 19.36
N ASP A 277 4.17 13.45 18.32
CA ASP A 277 4.66 13.56 16.93
C ASP A 277 4.90 15.01 16.51
N LEU A 278 4.01 15.93 16.86
CA LEU A 278 4.19 17.36 16.58
C LEU A 278 5.45 17.96 17.26
N LEU A 279 5.89 17.37 18.38
CA LEU A 279 7.14 17.75 19.04
C LEU A 279 8.38 17.07 18.43
N LYS A 280 8.21 15.86 17.87
CA LYS A 280 9.31 15.05 17.34
C LYS A 280 9.66 15.38 15.89
N TYR A 281 8.67 15.74 15.07
CA TYR A 281 8.84 16.00 13.64
C TYR A 281 8.81 17.50 13.34
N PRO A 282 9.34 17.94 12.18
CA PRO A 282 9.23 19.33 11.76
C PRO A 282 7.79 19.83 11.73
N SER A 283 7.64 21.13 12.02
CA SER A 283 6.35 21.81 12.09
C SER A 283 5.55 21.66 10.80
N ILE A 284 4.23 21.53 10.94
CA ILE A 284 3.26 21.40 9.84
C ILE A 284 2.88 22.74 9.19
N ASP A 285 3.56 23.83 9.56
CA ASP A 285 3.39 25.14 8.93
C ASP A 285 3.90 25.14 7.49
N HIS A 286 3.40 26.08 6.69
CA HIS A 286 3.72 26.16 5.27
C HIS A 286 5.21 26.33 4.98
N VAL A 287 5.93 27.15 5.76
CA VAL A 287 7.36 27.43 5.50
C VAL A 287 8.19 26.17 5.71
N SER A 288 7.96 25.47 6.82
CA SER A 288 8.64 24.23 7.13
C SER A 288 8.35 23.14 6.09
N GLN A 289 7.07 22.93 5.75
CA GLN A 289 6.67 21.87 4.82
C GLN A 289 7.11 22.16 3.37
N ASP A 290 7.07 23.42 2.93
CA ASP A 290 7.51 23.78 1.58
C ASP A 290 9.03 23.59 1.42
N ARG A 291 9.83 23.89 2.47
CA ARG A 291 11.26 23.59 2.51
C ARG A 291 11.54 22.09 2.41
N ILE A 292 10.74 21.27 3.10
CA ILE A 292 10.87 19.80 3.06
C ILE A 292 10.59 19.28 1.65
N VAL A 293 9.51 19.76 1.02
CA VAL A 293 9.13 19.38 -0.35
C VAL A 293 10.22 19.79 -1.36
N GLU A 294 10.77 21.00 -1.24
CA GLU A 294 11.87 21.45 -2.09
C GLU A 294 13.09 20.53 -1.97
N LYS A 295 13.49 20.20 -0.74
CA LYS A 295 14.61 19.29 -0.47
C LYS A 295 14.37 17.86 -0.92
N TYR A 296 13.13 17.38 -0.84
CA TYR A 296 12.74 16.08 -1.38
C TYR A 296 12.91 16.04 -2.89
N ARG A 297 12.42 17.07 -3.60
CA ARG A 297 12.55 17.20 -5.06
C ARG A 297 14.00 17.40 -5.51
N GLU A 298 14.84 18.07 -4.71
CA GLU A 298 16.29 18.13 -4.92
C GLU A 298 16.94 16.73 -4.80
N THR A 299 16.59 15.99 -3.75
CA THR A 299 17.11 14.64 -3.49
C THR A 299 16.73 13.68 -4.62
N GLU A 300 15.49 13.73 -5.10
CA GLU A 300 15.02 12.96 -6.24
C GLU A 300 15.84 13.25 -7.52
N ARG A 301 16.19 14.53 -7.78
CA ARG A 301 17.07 14.89 -8.91
C ARG A 301 18.46 14.26 -8.76
N LEU A 302 19.02 14.25 -7.55
CA LEU A 302 20.33 13.64 -7.28
C LEU A 302 20.29 12.12 -7.46
N ILE A 303 19.26 11.44 -6.95
CA ILE A 303 19.04 10.00 -7.11
C ILE A 303 18.91 9.62 -8.59
N ARG A 304 18.15 10.40 -9.37
CA ARG A 304 18.03 10.20 -10.82
C ARG A 304 19.36 10.43 -11.53
N ALA A 305 20.10 11.48 -11.17
CA ALA A 305 21.41 11.76 -11.75
C ALA A 305 22.45 10.67 -11.45
N ALA A 306 22.38 10.06 -10.25
CA ALA A 306 23.19 8.91 -9.87
C ALA A 306 22.79 7.60 -10.59
N GLY A 307 21.68 7.61 -11.36
CA GLY A 307 21.25 6.48 -12.14
C GLY A 307 20.60 5.36 -11.32
N LEU A 308 20.16 5.63 -10.08
CA LEU A 308 19.65 4.60 -9.17
C LEU A 308 18.32 3.98 -9.62
N TYR A 309 17.58 4.61 -10.53
CA TYR A 309 16.41 4.01 -11.17
C TYR A 309 16.77 2.95 -12.23
N ARG A 310 18.04 2.86 -12.68
CA ARG A 310 18.45 1.84 -13.65
C ARG A 310 18.57 0.49 -12.96
N CYS A 311 17.84 -0.49 -13.47
CA CYS A 311 17.85 -1.85 -12.93
C CYS A 311 19.17 -2.56 -13.26
N PRO A 312 19.93 -3.03 -12.26
CA PRO A 312 21.10 -3.87 -12.49
C PRO A 312 20.67 -5.30 -12.79
N TYR A 313 20.30 -5.59 -14.04
CA TYR A 313 19.77 -6.90 -14.45
C TYR A 313 20.68 -8.08 -14.10
N GLY A 314 22.00 -7.88 -14.12
CA GLY A 314 22.98 -8.89 -13.71
C GLY A 314 22.79 -9.39 -12.28
N SER A 315 22.22 -8.57 -11.39
CA SER A 315 21.92 -8.99 -10.02
C SER A 315 20.85 -10.08 -9.97
N TYR A 316 19.86 -10.07 -10.89
CA TYR A 316 18.86 -11.14 -10.96
C TYR A 316 19.44 -12.49 -11.39
N ALA A 317 20.61 -12.53 -12.03
CA ALA A 317 21.27 -13.81 -12.32
C ALA A 317 21.69 -14.53 -11.03
N ILE A 318 22.16 -13.77 -10.02
CA ILE A 318 22.51 -14.31 -8.69
C ILE A 318 21.25 -14.84 -8.01
N GLU A 319 20.15 -14.09 -8.10
CA GLU A 319 18.85 -14.50 -7.53
C GLU A 319 18.35 -15.78 -8.20
N CYS A 320 18.50 -15.91 -9.52
CA CYS A 320 18.07 -17.10 -10.24
C CYS A 320 18.92 -18.33 -9.90
N ILE A 321 20.24 -18.18 -9.70
CA ILE A 321 21.06 -19.27 -9.16
C ILE A 321 20.50 -19.72 -7.80
N ARG A 322 20.17 -18.77 -6.92
CA ARG A 322 19.58 -19.08 -5.62
C ARG A 322 18.23 -19.80 -5.73
N TYR A 323 17.37 -19.36 -6.65
CA TYR A 323 16.08 -20.01 -6.91
C TYR A 323 16.27 -21.45 -7.39
N LEU A 324 17.21 -21.68 -8.32
CA LEU A 324 17.53 -23.01 -8.81
C LEU A 324 18.11 -23.90 -7.72
N LEU A 325 18.94 -23.38 -6.81
CA LEU A 325 19.45 -24.13 -5.66
C LEU A 325 18.34 -24.55 -4.70
N PHE A 326 17.41 -23.64 -4.36
CA PHE A 326 16.28 -24.00 -3.50
C PHE A 326 15.29 -24.94 -4.20
N LEU A 327 15.04 -24.76 -5.50
CA LEU A 327 14.24 -25.68 -6.30
C LEU A 327 14.87 -27.09 -6.35
N ALA A 328 16.17 -27.18 -6.61
CA ALA A 328 16.90 -28.44 -6.61
C ALA A 328 16.86 -29.11 -5.23
N GLY A 329 17.11 -28.34 -4.15
CA GLY A 329 17.00 -28.83 -2.78
C GLY A 329 15.63 -29.40 -2.47
N PHE A 330 14.55 -28.68 -2.83
CA PHE A 330 13.17 -29.12 -2.71
C PHE A 330 12.93 -30.46 -3.42
N LEU A 331 13.32 -30.57 -4.69
CA LEU A 331 13.04 -31.75 -5.52
C LEU A 331 13.87 -32.97 -5.09
N ILE A 332 15.15 -32.78 -4.76
CA ILE A 332 16.03 -33.84 -4.26
C ILE A 332 15.48 -34.41 -2.96
N THR A 333 15.15 -33.54 -2.00
CA THR A 333 14.63 -33.97 -0.70
C THR A 333 13.21 -34.55 -0.80
N LEU A 334 12.38 -34.09 -1.73
CA LEU A 334 11.10 -34.70 -2.06
C LEU A 334 11.29 -36.14 -2.58
N HIS A 335 12.25 -36.33 -3.49
CA HIS A 335 12.56 -37.64 -4.08
C HIS A 335 13.03 -38.66 -3.03
N TYR A 336 13.83 -38.22 -2.07
CA TYR A 336 14.29 -39.05 -0.94
C TYR A 336 13.32 -39.10 0.24
N SER A 337 12.09 -38.59 0.09
CA SER A 337 11.03 -38.59 1.11
C SER A 337 11.37 -37.83 2.40
N TYR A 338 12.30 -36.87 2.35
CA TYR A 338 12.57 -35.93 3.45
C TYR A 338 11.58 -34.77 3.43
N PHE A 339 10.29 -35.05 3.67
CA PHE A 339 9.19 -34.12 3.40
C PHE A 339 9.27 -32.80 4.20
N ALA A 340 9.69 -32.82 5.46
CA ALA A 340 9.86 -31.58 6.23
C ALA A 340 10.93 -30.67 5.61
N LEU A 341 12.09 -31.23 5.27
CA LEU A 341 13.19 -30.49 4.66
C LEU A 341 12.85 -30.02 3.23
N SER A 342 12.12 -30.85 2.48
CA SER A 342 11.57 -30.49 1.18
C SER A 342 10.63 -29.29 1.27
N GLY A 343 9.72 -29.31 2.25
CA GLY A 343 8.87 -28.17 2.56
C GLY A 343 9.69 -26.92 2.89
N ALA A 344 10.75 -27.05 3.69
CA ALA A 344 11.60 -25.91 4.04
C ALA A 344 12.31 -25.29 2.82
N PHE A 345 12.83 -26.11 1.91
CA PHE A 345 13.43 -25.63 0.67
C PHE A 345 12.41 -24.92 -0.24
N LEU A 346 11.19 -25.45 -0.36
CA LEU A 346 10.12 -24.81 -1.13
C LEU A 346 9.68 -23.48 -0.48
N GLY A 347 9.57 -23.45 0.84
CA GLY A 347 9.28 -22.22 1.59
C GLY A 347 10.38 -21.17 1.40
N ALA A 348 11.65 -21.56 1.44
CA ALA A 348 12.78 -20.67 1.18
C ALA A 348 12.79 -20.14 -0.27
N LEU A 349 12.41 -20.98 -1.24
CA LEU A 349 12.20 -20.55 -2.62
C LEU A 349 11.12 -19.46 -2.70
N TRP A 350 9.95 -19.70 -2.13
CA TRP A 350 8.86 -18.71 -2.13
C TRP A 350 9.23 -17.43 -1.38
N HIS A 351 9.94 -17.53 -0.24
CA HIS A 351 10.45 -16.38 0.49
C HIS A 351 11.25 -15.45 -0.43
N GLN A 352 12.16 -16.03 -1.22
CA GLN A 352 13.06 -15.26 -2.08
C GLN A 352 12.41 -14.75 -3.37
N LEU A 353 11.43 -15.49 -3.92
CA LEU A 353 10.70 -15.09 -5.11
C LEU A 353 9.83 -13.85 -4.87
N VAL A 354 9.25 -13.71 -3.66
CA VAL A 354 8.41 -12.56 -3.30
C VAL A 354 9.13 -11.23 -3.49
N PHE A 355 10.43 -11.17 -3.26
CA PHE A 355 11.19 -9.93 -3.47
C PHE A 355 11.16 -9.50 -4.94
N THR A 356 11.27 -10.44 -5.88
CA THR A 356 11.23 -10.12 -7.32
C THR A 356 9.82 -9.77 -7.77
N VAL A 357 8.82 -10.44 -7.19
CA VAL A 357 7.41 -10.07 -7.37
C VAL A 357 7.16 -8.64 -6.88
N HIS A 358 7.72 -8.26 -5.73
CA HIS A 358 7.61 -6.92 -5.16
C HIS A 358 8.23 -5.86 -6.09
N ASP A 359 9.44 -6.12 -6.60
CA ASP A 359 10.10 -5.22 -7.57
C ASP A 359 9.22 -5.03 -8.82
N ALA A 360 8.69 -6.12 -9.37
CA ALA A 360 7.83 -6.09 -10.54
C ALA A 360 6.48 -5.38 -10.24
N GLY A 361 5.96 -5.57 -9.04
CA GLY A 361 4.75 -4.92 -8.55
C GLY A 361 4.84 -3.38 -8.59
N HIS A 362 6.04 -2.85 -8.32
CA HIS A 362 6.37 -1.41 -8.33
C HIS A 362 7.03 -0.93 -9.62
N MET A 363 7.03 -1.71 -10.69
CA MET A 363 7.71 -1.38 -11.95
C MET A 363 9.22 -1.12 -11.81
N GLY A 364 9.86 -1.73 -10.81
CA GLY A 364 11.28 -1.56 -10.51
C GLY A 364 12.21 -2.39 -11.39
N ILE A 365 11.69 -3.31 -12.21
CA ILE A 365 12.51 -4.18 -13.06
C ILE A 365 12.71 -3.52 -14.42
N THR A 366 11.66 -3.40 -15.22
CA THR A 366 11.75 -2.87 -16.60
C THR A 366 11.26 -1.44 -16.73
N HIS A 367 10.55 -0.92 -15.71
CA HIS A 367 9.78 0.33 -15.75
C HIS A 367 8.58 0.34 -16.70
N ASP A 368 8.29 -0.79 -17.37
CA ASP A 368 7.09 -0.99 -18.15
C ASP A 368 6.01 -1.71 -17.33
N PHE A 369 4.82 -1.11 -17.27
CA PHE A 369 3.72 -1.61 -16.45
C PHE A 369 3.29 -3.02 -16.84
N HIS A 370 3.17 -3.31 -18.15
CA HIS A 370 2.69 -4.61 -18.61
C HIS A 370 3.72 -5.69 -18.41
N THR A 371 4.96 -5.43 -18.81
CA THR A 371 6.06 -6.38 -18.71
C THR A 371 6.31 -6.76 -17.25
N ASP A 372 6.43 -5.78 -16.36
CA ASP A 372 6.64 -6.07 -14.94
C ASP A 372 5.42 -6.74 -14.30
N THR A 373 4.20 -6.35 -14.67
CA THR A 373 3.01 -7.06 -14.17
C THR A 373 3.00 -8.52 -14.65
N CYS A 374 3.41 -8.81 -15.89
CA CYS A 374 3.49 -10.19 -16.38
C CYS A 374 4.58 -11.02 -15.68
N ILE A 375 5.76 -10.42 -15.43
CA ILE A 375 6.80 -11.06 -14.62
C ILE A 375 6.25 -11.38 -13.23
N GLY A 376 5.54 -10.42 -12.62
CA GLY A 376 4.84 -10.59 -11.36
C GLY A 376 3.86 -11.75 -11.38
N ILE A 377 2.99 -11.85 -12.40
CA ILE A 377 1.99 -12.92 -12.52
C ILE A 377 2.67 -14.29 -12.70
N LEU A 378 3.68 -14.38 -13.57
CA LEU A 378 4.40 -15.63 -13.81
C LEU A 378 5.08 -16.16 -12.53
N ILE A 379 5.57 -15.27 -11.67
CA ILE A 379 6.22 -15.70 -10.43
C ILE A 379 5.18 -15.90 -9.32
N ALA A 380 4.37 -14.89 -9.01
CA ALA A 380 3.45 -14.90 -7.89
C ALA A 380 2.33 -15.92 -8.09
N ASP A 381 1.67 -15.95 -9.26
CA ASP A 381 0.49 -16.77 -9.47
C ASP A 381 0.86 -18.20 -9.85
N PHE A 382 1.75 -18.41 -10.83
CA PHE A 382 2.09 -19.76 -11.31
C PHE A 382 3.00 -20.54 -10.34
N ILE A 383 3.97 -19.87 -9.71
CA ILE A 383 4.92 -20.50 -8.79
C ILE A 383 4.51 -20.30 -7.33
N GLY A 384 4.05 -19.10 -6.99
CA GLY A 384 3.71 -18.73 -5.62
C GLY A 384 2.25 -18.98 -5.23
N GLY A 385 1.33 -19.21 -6.16
CA GLY A 385 -0.10 -19.34 -5.88
C GLY A 385 -0.74 -18.10 -5.24
N LEU A 386 -0.13 -16.92 -5.40
CA LEU A 386 -0.61 -15.64 -4.86
C LEU A 386 -0.92 -14.68 -6.01
N SER A 387 -1.99 -13.88 -5.87
CA SER A 387 -2.37 -12.87 -6.86
C SER A 387 -1.55 -11.59 -6.67
N ILE A 388 -0.70 -11.28 -7.65
CA ILE A 388 -0.02 -9.98 -7.70
C ILE A 388 -1.01 -8.83 -7.95
N GLY A 389 -2.12 -9.08 -8.63
CA GLY A 389 -3.17 -8.10 -8.85
C GLY A 389 -3.84 -7.65 -7.55
N TRP A 390 -4.16 -8.60 -6.66
CA TRP A 390 -4.63 -8.30 -5.31
C TRP A 390 -3.61 -7.47 -4.55
N TRP A 391 -2.36 -7.94 -4.52
CA TRP A 391 -1.29 -7.28 -3.78
C TRP A 391 -1.09 -5.84 -4.27
N LYS A 392 -1.04 -5.59 -5.59
CA LYS A 392 -0.90 -4.24 -6.16
C LYS A 392 -2.07 -3.34 -5.76
N ARG A 393 -3.30 -3.83 -5.86
CA ARG A 393 -4.51 -3.05 -5.51
C ARG A 393 -4.51 -2.63 -4.04
N ASN A 394 -4.05 -3.52 -3.16
CA ASN A 394 -3.97 -3.31 -1.73
C ASN A 394 -2.81 -2.38 -1.37
N HIS A 395 -1.61 -2.77 -1.79
CA HIS A 395 -0.36 -2.14 -1.41
C HIS A 395 -0.20 -0.73 -2.03
N ASN A 396 -0.75 -0.47 -3.21
CA ASN A 396 -0.76 0.90 -3.76
C ASN A 396 -1.57 1.87 -2.90
N VAL A 397 -2.63 1.40 -2.21
CA VAL A 397 -3.35 2.24 -1.25
C VAL A 397 -2.47 2.47 -0.02
N HIS A 398 -1.83 1.43 0.50
CA HIS A 398 -0.85 1.54 1.59
C HIS A 398 0.19 2.64 1.32
N HIS A 399 0.83 2.68 0.15
CA HIS A 399 1.82 3.75 -0.20
C HIS A 399 1.28 5.19 -0.16
N ILE A 400 -0.03 5.40 -0.28
CA ILE A 400 -0.64 6.75 -0.24
C ILE A 400 -1.04 7.13 1.19
N VAL A 401 -1.53 6.16 1.96
CA VAL A 401 -2.10 6.37 3.29
C VAL A 401 -1.39 5.59 4.39
N THR A 402 -0.09 5.33 4.23
CA THR A 402 0.73 4.50 5.11
C THR A 402 0.42 4.73 6.58
N ASN A 403 0.12 3.64 7.28
CA ASN A 403 -0.15 3.57 8.71
C ASN A 403 -1.38 4.36 9.19
N SER A 404 -2.30 4.75 8.28
CA SER A 404 -3.59 5.36 8.62
C SER A 404 -4.60 4.29 9.03
N PRO A 405 -5.11 4.29 10.28
CA PRO A 405 -5.96 3.20 10.76
C PRO A 405 -7.21 2.98 9.91
N GLU A 406 -7.88 4.05 9.47
CA GLU A 406 -9.13 4.04 8.70
C GLU A 406 -8.96 3.63 7.24
N HIS A 407 -7.74 3.78 6.70
CA HIS A 407 -7.52 3.87 5.26
C HIS A 407 -6.49 2.88 4.73
N ASP A 408 -5.54 2.47 5.56
CA ASP A 408 -4.44 1.59 5.17
C ASP A 408 -4.79 0.11 5.42
N PRO A 409 -5.02 -0.69 4.38
CA PRO A 409 -5.38 -2.09 4.54
C PRO A 409 -4.25 -2.96 5.10
N ASP A 410 -3.00 -2.50 5.06
CA ASP A 410 -1.82 -3.25 5.53
C ASP A 410 -1.67 -3.23 7.06
N ILE A 411 -2.55 -2.51 7.78
CA ILE A 411 -2.60 -2.53 9.26
C ILE A 411 -3.98 -2.90 9.83
N GLU A 412 -4.97 -3.12 8.96
CA GLU A 412 -6.36 -3.45 9.30
C GLU A 412 -6.54 -4.95 9.59
N HIS A 413 -5.91 -5.42 10.67
CA HIS A 413 -5.78 -6.85 10.97
C HIS A 413 -6.73 -7.38 12.05
N LEU A 414 -7.80 -6.65 12.39
CA LEU A 414 -8.83 -7.18 13.27
C LEU A 414 -9.42 -8.48 12.68
N PRO A 415 -9.69 -9.51 13.53
CA PRO A 415 -9.69 -9.45 14.99
C PRO A 415 -8.33 -9.70 15.66
N PHE A 416 -7.25 -9.97 14.93
CA PHE A 416 -6.01 -10.51 15.51
C PHE A 416 -5.06 -9.46 16.07
N PHE A 417 -4.88 -8.34 15.36
CA PHE A 417 -3.93 -7.30 15.74
C PHE A 417 -4.60 -5.93 15.70
N ALA A 418 -4.18 -5.07 16.63
CA ALA A 418 -4.42 -3.64 16.62
C ALA A 418 -3.14 -2.93 17.06
N ILE A 419 -2.63 -2.03 16.21
CA ILE A 419 -1.39 -1.28 16.46
C ILE A 419 -1.64 0.10 17.08
N THR A 420 -2.91 0.44 17.28
CA THR A 420 -3.37 1.69 17.91
C THR A 420 -4.70 1.47 18.63
N PRO A 421 -4.96 2.16 19.76
CA PRO A 421 -6.26 2.14 20.43
C PRO A 421 -7.41 2.68 19.58
N ARG A 422 -7.15 3.34 18.44
CA ARG A 422 -8.19 3.80 17.49
C ARG A 422 -9.12 2.67 17.03
N PHE A 423 -8.63 1.43 16.99
CA PHE A 423 -9.44 0.26 16.64
C PHE A 423 -10.50 -0.10 17.69
N PHE A 424 -10.38 0.37 18.95
CA PHE A 424 -11.23 -0.08 20.06
C PHE A 424 -12.68 0.44 19.98
N SER A 425 -12.90 1.57 19.32
CA SER A 425 -14.24 2.13 19.08
C SER A 425 -14.95 1.52 17.86
N SER A 426 -14.39 0.44 17.28
CA SER A 426 -14.72 -0.05 15.93
C SER A 426 -14.44 1.00 14.85
N LEU A 427 -14.01 0.54 13.69
CA LEU A 427 -13.45 1.41 12.67
C LEU A 427 -14.10 1.14 11.32
N ARG A 428 -14.49 2.18 10.59
CA ARG A 428 -14.91 2.02 9.21
C ARG A 428 -13.68 2.00 8.31
N SER A 429 -13.35 0.83 7.76
CA SER A 429 -12.32 0.73 6.73
C SER A 429 -12.82 1.33 5.44
N THR A 430 -12.10 2.32 4.90
CA THR A 430 -12.39 2.87 3.57
C THR A 430 -11.91 1.95 2.46
N TYR A 431 -10.92 1.08 2.73
CA TYR A 431 -10.40 0.12 1.76
C TYR A 431 -11.27 -1.13 1.60
N TYR A 432 -11.71 -1.78 2.68
CA TYR A 432 -12.59 -2.95 2.59
C TYR A 432 -14.07 -2.60 2.46
N ASP A 433 -14.38 -1.32 2.58
CA ASP A 433 -15.75 -0.83 2.58
C ASP A 433 -16.65 -1.47 3.66
N ARG A 434 -16.09 -1.72 4.86
CA ARG A 434 -16.81 -2.37 5.97
C ARG A 434 -16.38 -1.87 7.34
N ILE A 435 -17.22 -2.09 8.35
CA ILE A 435 -16.87 -1.84 9.76
C ILE A 435 -16.00 -3.00 10.26
N LEU A 436 -14.78 -2.68 10.69
CA LEU A 436 -13.90 -3.54 11.47
C LEU A 436 -14.37 -3.48 12.92
N LYS A 437 -15.16 -4.47 13.32
CA LYS A 437 -15.79 -4.51 14.64
C LYS A 437 -14.77 -4.91 15.70
N PHE A 438 -14.72 -4.15 16.79
CA PHE A 438 -13.94 -4.51 17.97
C PHE A 438 -14.80 -5.35 18.94
N ASP A 439 -15.11 -6.56 18.50
CA ASP A 439 -15.97 -7.51 19.20
C ASP A 439 -15.23 -8.34 20.27
N ALA A 440 -15.92 -9.31 20.86
CA ALA A 440 -15.36 -10.15 21.92
C ALA A 440 -14.14 -10.95 21.47
N LEU A 441 -14.13 -11.44 20.21
CA LEU A 441 -12.98 -12.15 19.65
C LEU A 441 -11.79 -11.20 19.49
N SER A 442 -12.04 -10.00 18.97
CA SER A 442 -11.04 -8.95 18.83
C SER A 442 -10.41 -8.58 20.17
N LYS A 443 -11.21 -8.37 21.21
CA LYS A 443 -10.73 -8.08 22.56
C LYS A 443 -9.87 -9.21 23.12
N TRP A 444 -10.31 -10.46 22.96
CA TRP A 444 -9.56 -11.62 23.43
C TRP A 444 -8.21 -11.79 22.73
N ALA A 445 -8.16 -11.59 21.41
CA ALA A 445 -6.94 -11.74 20.61
C ALA A 445 -5.99 -10.55 20.83
N VAL A 446 -6.50 -9.31 20.71
CA VAL A 446 -5.72 -8.09 20.90
C VAL A 446 -5.16 -7.96 22.31
N SER A 447 -5.86 -8.42 23.37
CA SER A 447 -5.30 -8.46 24.73
C SER A 447 -4.12 -9.43 24.92
N LYS A 448 -3.85 -10.29 23.92
CA LYS A 448 -2.75 -11.26 23.88
C LYS A 448 -1.86 -11.10 22.65
N GLN A 449 -2.04 -10.05 21.85
CA GLN A 449 -1.42 -9.95 20.53
C GLN A 449 0.11 -10.00 20.56
N ASN A 450 0.74 -9.47 21.60
CA ASN A 450 2.20 -9.52 21.77
C ASN A 450 2.74 -10.95 21.94
N TRP A 451 1.91 -11.89 22.43
CA TRP A 451 2.25 -13.32 22.50
C TRP A 451 1.84 -14.06 21.23
N LEU A 452 0.73 -13.65 20.62
CA LEU A 452 0.18 -14.26 19.40
C LEU A 452 0.87 -13.81 18.12
N TYR A 453 1.70 -12.76 18.16
CA TYR A 453 2.36 -12.16 17.00
C TYR A 453 3.04 -13.19 16.10
N TYR A 454 4.12 -13.84 16.56
CA TYR A 454 4.81 -14.84 15.75
C TYR A 454 3.93 -16.06 15.42
N PRO A 455 3.19 -16.66 16.38
CA PRO A 455 2.29 -17.77 16.07
C PRO A 455 1.30 -17.50 14.93
N ILE A 456 0.70 -16.30 14.87
CA ILE A 456 -0.25 -15.95 13.81
C ILE A 456 0.47 -15.70 12.48
N LEU A 457 1.62 -15.02 12.50
CA LEU A 457 2.40 -14.74 11.28
C LEU A 457 2.91 -16.02 10.60
N LEU A 458 3.09 -17.12 11.34
CA LEU A 458 3.38 -18.45 10.78
C LEU A 458 2.29 -18.96 9.83
N PHE A 459 1.06 -18.45 9.94
CA PHE A 459 -0.07 -18.79 9.07
C PHE A 459 -0.44 -17.68 8.08
N GLY A 460 0.31 -16.58 8.04
CA GLY A 460 -0.02 -15.40 7.21
C GLY A 460 -0.23 -15.74 5.73
N ARG A 461 0.58 -16.66 5.19
CA ARG A 461 0.49 -17.11 3.79
C ARG A 461 -0.86 -17.74 3.43
N PHE A 462 -1.51 -18.45 4.35
CA PHE A 462 -2.85 -19.00 4.10
C PHE A 462 -3.90 -17.91 3.91
N ASN A 463 -3.80 -16.81 4.66
CA ASN A 463 -4.65 -15.65 4.47
C ASN A 463 -4.39 -14.98 3.10
N LEU A 464 -3.14 -14.99 2.61
CA LEU A 464 -2.83 -14.48 1.28
C LEU A 464 -3.50 -15.29 0.15
N TYR A 465 -3.63 -16.62 0.29
CA TYR A 465 -4.41 -17.42 -0.67
C TYR A 465 -5.89 -17.02 -0.67
N ARG A 466 -6.48 -16.86 0.52
CA ARG A 466 -7.87 -16.42 0.66
C ARG A 466 -8.08 -15.07 -0.03
N LEU A 467 -7.19 -14.11 0.21
CA LEU A 467 -7.25 -12.77 -0.37
C LEU A 467 -7.05 -12.78 -1.90
N SER A 468 -6.16 -13.63 -2.39
CA SER A 468 -5.94 -13.83 -3.83
C SER A 468 -7.21 -14.34 -4.52
N TRP A 469 -7.82 -15.39 -3.98
CA TRP A 469 -9.07 -15.92 -4.52
C TRP A 469 -10.24 -14.95 -4.37
N GLU A 470 -10.35 -14.24 -3.24
CA GLU A 470 -11.37 -13.20 -3.03
C GLU A 470 -11.30 -12.14 -4.14
N TYR A 471 -10.10 -11.62 -4.42
CA TYR A 471 -9.87 -10.64 -5.47
C TYR A 471 -10.29 -11.15 -6.86
N LEU A 472 -9.84 -12.36 -7.22
CA LEU A 472 -10.09 -12.96 -8.53
C LEU A 472 -11.55 -13.35 -8.73
N LEU A 473 -12.21 -13.92 -7.71
CA LEU A 473 -13.58 -14.43 -7.82
C LEU A 473 -14.63 -13.32 -7.67
N LEU A 474 -14.43 -12.35 -6.78
CA LEU A 474 -15.34 -11.21 -6.62
C LEU A 474 -15.19 -10.15 -7.72
N GLY A 475 -14.31 -10.37 -8.70
CA GLY A 475 -14.15 -9.49 -9.86
C GLY A 475 -13.65 -8.11 -9.47
N GLN A 476 -12.72 -8.06 -8.51
CA GLN A 476 -12.11 -6.83 -7.99
C GLN A 476 -10.95 -6.32 -8.88
N ALA A 477 -10.52 -7.13 -9.84
CA ALA A 477 -9.50 -6.77 -10.82
C ALA A 477 -10.00 -5.72 -11.84
N PRO A 478 -9.08 -4.97 -12.49
CA PRO A 478 -9.44 -4.05 -13.56
C PRO A 478 -10.27 -4.74 -14.65
N LYS A 479 -11.45 -4.19 -14.95
CA LYS A 479 -12.36 -4.71 -16.00
C LYS A 479 -12.23 -3.94 -17.32
N ARG A 480 -11.50 -2.82 -17.28
CA ARG A 480 -11.35 -1.89 -18.38
C ARG A 480 -9.89 -1.47 -18.50
N GLY A 481 -9.55 -0.86 -19.63
CA GLY A 481 -8.19 -0.37 -19.88
C GLY A 481 -7.25 -1.50 -20.23
N PRO A 482 -5.95 -1.21 -20.38
CA PRO A 482 -5.02 -2.14 -20.99
C PRO A 482 -4.72 -3.37 -20.11
N ALA A 483 -5.02 -3.29 -18.80
CA ALA A 483 -4.80 -4.36 -17.81
C ALA A 483 -5.97 -5.36 -17.67
N TRP A 484 -7.05 -5.24 -18.46
CA TRP A 484 -8.29 -6.02 -18.29
C TRP A 484 -8.08 -7.54 -18.31
N TRP A 485 -7.11 -8.00 -19.10
CA TRP A 485 -6.83 -9.41 -19.32
C TRP A 485 -5.96 -10.04 -18.23
N HIS A 486 -5.30 -9.23 -17.38
CA HIS A 486 -4.42 -9.70 -16.31
C HIS A 486 -5.17 -10.65 -15.35
N ARG A 487 -6.44 -10.37 -15.04
CA ARG A 487 -7.28 -11.24 -14.19
C ARG A 487 -7.35 -12.68 -14.71
N TYR A 488 -7.54 -12.84 -16.01
CA TYR A 488 -7.65 -14.17 -16.62
C TYR A 488 -6.30 -14.88 -16.63
N PHE A 489 -5.22 -14.12 -16.83
CA PHE A 489 -3.87 -14.66 -16.74
C PHE A 489 -3.52 -15.12 -15.32
N GLU A 490 -3.88 -14.34 -14.30
CA GLU A 490 -3.77 -14.73 -12.88
C GLU A 490 -4.60 -15.98 -12.54
N LEU A 491 -5.83 -16.09 -13.07
CA LEU A 491 -6.66 -17.29 -12.90
C LEU A 491 -6.01 -18.54 -13.50
N VAL A 492 -5.45 -18.44 -14.71
CA VAL A 492 -4.68 -19.54 -15.32
C VAL A 492 -3.48 -19.90 -14.45
N GLY A 493 -2.76 -18.90 -13.94
CA GLY A 493 -1.64 -19.10 -13.02
C GLY A 493 -2.03 -19.84 -11.75
N HIS A 494 -3.15 -19.47 -11.12
CA HIS A 494 -3.65 -20.15 -9.93
C HIS A 494 -4.08 -21.60 -10.22
N VAL A 495 -4.79 -21.86 -11.32
CA VAL A 495 -5.15 -23.22 -11.73
C VAL A 495 -3.89 -24.06 -11.96
N PHE A 496 -2.89 -23.50 -12.64
CA PHE A 496 -1.61 -24.14 -12.84
C PHE A 496 -0.91 -24.43 -11.50
N PHE A 497 -0.86 -23.45 -10.60
CA PHE A 497 -0.26 -23.60 -9.27
C PHE A 497 -0.87 -24.77 -8.49
N TRP A 498 -2.19 -24.79 -8.33
CA TRP A 498 -2.85 -25.86 -7.58
C TRP A 498 -2.75 -27.22 -8.27
N THR A 499 -2.58 -27.25 -9.59
CA THR A 499 -2.32 -28.49 -10.33
C THR A 499 -0.94 -29.05 -10.01
N TRP A 500 0.14 -28.26 -10.10
CA TRP A 500 1.47 -28.80 -9.80
C TRP A 500 1.70 -28.97 -8.28
N PHE A 501 1.32 -27.97 -7.47
CA PHE A 501 1.56 -27.99 -6.03
C PHE A 501 0.57 -28.90 -5.30
N GLY A 502 -0.72 -28.66 -5.45
CA GLY A 502 -1.76 -29.39 -4.74
C GLY A 502 -1.91 -30.83 -5.24
N TYR A 503 -2.06 -31.00 -6.55
CA TYR A 503 -2.24 -32.33 -7.13
C TYR A 503 -0.90 -33.07 -7.33
N GLY A 504 0.07 -32.47 -8.02
CA GLY A 504 1.35 -33.12 -8.35
C GLY A 504 2.25 -33.41 -7.13
N VAL A 505 2.54 -32.38 -6.33
CA VAL A 505 3.45 -32.51 -5.17
C VAL A 505 2.70 -33.12 -3.98
N VAL A 506 1.68 -32.44 -3.46
CA VAL A 506 1.04 -32.85 -2.21
C VAL A 506 0.27 -34.16 -2.35
N TYR A 507 -0.61 -34.30 -3.35
CA TYR A 507 -1.46 -35.49 -3.48
C TYR A 507 -0.73 -36.69 -4.10
N LYS A 508 0.00 -36.51 -5.20
CA LYS A 508 0.62 -37.61 -5.96
C LYS A 508 1.99 -38.04 -5.43
N SER A 509 2.79 -37.13 -4.87
CA SER A 509 4.19 -37.43 -4.52
C SER A 509 4.40 -37.76 -3.03
N ILE A 510 3.50 -37.33 -2.14
CA ILE A 510 3.60 -37.57 -0.69
C ILE A 510 2.56 -38.62 -0.26
N PRO A 511 2.98 -39.76 0.33
CA PRO A 511 2.10 -40.93 0.51
C PRO A 511 1.14 -40.81 1.70
N THR A 512 1.60 -40.29 2.85
CA THR A 512 0.79 -40.28 4.08
C THR A 512 0.11 -38.93 4.32
N ALA A 513 -1.04 -38.93 4.99
CA ALA A 513 -1.75 -37.69 5.34
C ALA A 513 -0.95 -36.81 6.31
N TRP A 514 -0.21 -37.43 7.24
CA TRP A 514 0.63 -36.71 8.19
C TRP A 514 1.83 -36.05 7.53
N ASP A 515 2.52 -36.74 6.61
CA ASP A 515 3.63 -36.15 5.87
C ASP A 515 3.17 -34.97 5.00
N ARG A 516 1.98 -35.05 4.40
CA ARG A 516 1.36 -33.93 3.67
C ARG A 516 1.13 -32.74 4.59
N PHE A 517 0.57 -32.99 5.78
CA PHE A 517 0.37 -31.95 6.78
C PHE A 517 1.70 -31.29 7.17
N VAL A 518 2.73 -32.08 7.51
CA VAL A 518 4.06 -31.57 7.87
C VAL A 518 4.68 -30.76 6.73
N PHE A 519 4.66 -31.28 5.51
CA PHE A 519 5.17 -30.58 4.33
C PHE A 519 4.47 -29.24 4.10
N ILE A 520 3.14 -29.22 4.15
CA ILE A 520 2.34 -27.99 4.00
C ILE A 520 2.69 -27.00 5.11
N MET A 521 2.68 -27.44 6.37
CA MET A 521 2.97 -26.56 7.50
C MET A 521 4.37 -25.95 7.37
N ILE A 522 5.41 -26.75 7.17
CA ILE A 522 6.79 -26.23 7.08
C ILE A 522 6.97 -25.31 5.87
N SER A 523 6.48 -25.69 4.69
CA SER A 523 6.62 -24.85 3.48
C SER A 523 5.96 -23.49 3.60
N HIS A 524 4.89 -23.37 4.39
CA HIS A 524 4.20 -22.10 4.61
C HIS A 524 4.83 -21.30 5.76
N MET A 525 5.17 -21.96 6.86
CA MET A 525 5.77 -21.33 8.04
C MET A 525 7.16 -20.74 7.74
N VAL A 526 7.96 -21.36 6.87
CA VAL A 526 9.28 -20.85 6.46
C VAL A 526 9.18 -19.51 5.73
N THR A 527 8.02 -19.16 5.16
CA THR A 527 7.81 -17.83 4.55
C THR A 527 7.46 -16.74 5.57
N SER A 528 7.22 -17.09 6.84
CA SER A 528 6.83 -16.12 7.88
C SER A 528 7.81 -14.97 8.13
N PRO A 529 9.15 -15.11 7.93
CA PRO A 529 10.04 -13.97 8.09
C PRO A 529 9.74 -12.82 7.12
N LEU A 530 9.09 -13.06 5.98
CA LEU A 530 8.59 -11.98 5.11
C LEU A 530 7.51 -11.15 5.81
N HIS A 531 6.53 -11.82 6.43
CA HIS A 531 5.44 -11.15 7.12
C HIS A 531 6.00 -10.35 8.30
N VAL A 532 6.93 -10.94 9.05
CA VAL A 532 7.63 -10.24 10.15
C VAL A 532 8.33 -8.99 9.64
N GLN A 533 9.03 -9.04 8.49
CA GLN A 533 9.74 -7.87 7.96
C GLN A 533 8.81 -6.74 7.54
N ILE A 534 7.67 -7.07 6.91
CA ILE A 534 6.69 -6.07 6.50
C ILE A 534 6.08 -5.40 7.74
N THR A 535 5.63 -6.18 8.73
CA THR A 535 5.05 -5.62 9.96
C THR A 535 6.09 -4.91 10.80
N LEU A 536 7.35 -5.37 10.78
CA LEU A 536 8.47 -4.76 11.47
C LEU A 536 8.64 -3.29 11.08
N SER A 537 8.59 -2.97 9.80
CA SER A 537 8.80 -1.59 9.33
C SER A 537 7.66 -0.62 9.61
N HIS A 538 6.50 -1.07 10.07
CA HIS A 538 5.30 -0.22 10.23
C HIS A 538 4.64 -0.29 11.60
N PHE A 539 4.58 -1.46 12.24
CA PHE A 539 3.73 -1.65 13.45
C PHE A 539 4.21 -0.87 14.66
N ALA A 540 5.50 -0.54 14.73
CA ALA A 540 6.07 0.30 15.77
C ALA A 540 6.04 1.81 15.41
N MET A 541 5.67 2.15 14.18
CA MET A 541 5.67 3.51 13.67
C MET A 541 4.36 4.23 13.98
N SER A 542 4.38 5.56 13.83
CA SER A 542 3.24 6.38 14.22
C SER A 542 2.03 6.16 13.32
N THR A 543 0.86 6.03 13.95
CA THR A 543 -0.46 6.01 13.27
C THR A 543 -1.18 7.36 13.38
N ALA A 544 -0.53 8.40 13.89
CA ALA A 544 -1.18 9.70 14.12
C ALA A 544 -1.51 10.40 12.80
N ASP A 545 -2.64 11.11 12.77
CA ASP A 545 -2.97 12.03 11.69
C ASP A 545 -2.52 13.45 12.07
N LEU A 546 -1.53 13.98 11.34
CA LEU A 546 -1.03 15.34 11.52
C LEU A 546 -1.80 16.36 10.66
N GLY A 547 -2.78 15.90 9.86
CA GLY A 547 -3.63 16.71 9.00
C GLY A 547 -3.10 16.87 7.58
N VAL A 548 -3.89 17.54 6.75
CA VAL A 548 -3.69 17.63 5.29
C VAL A 548 -2.46 18.44 4.84
N HIS A 549 -1.82 19.14 5.78
CA HIS A 549 -0.64 19.98 5.54
C HIS A 549 0.69 19.21 5.69
N GLU A 550 0.68 18.02 6.28
CA GLU A 550 1.87 17.18 6.31
C GLU A 550 2.28 16.76 4.88
N SER A 551 3.53 17.04 4.53
CA SER A 551 4.10 16.70 3.24
C SER A 551 4.30 15.18 3.08
N PHE A 552 4.17 14.70 1.84
CA PHE A 552 4.41 13.30 1.47
C PHE A 552 5.71 12.72 2.08
N PRO A 553 6.90 13.33 1.90
CA PRO A 553 8.12 12.75 2.43
C PRO A 553 8.18 12.67 3.96
N GLN A 554 7.63 13.67 4.67
CA GLN A 554 7.57 13.62 6.14
C GLN A 554 6.64 12.50 6.61
N LYS A 555 5.45 12.38 5.99
CA LYS A 555 4.51 11.31 6.31
C LYS A 555 5.13 9.93 6.12
N MET A 556 5.80 9.68 4.98
CA MET A 556 6.42 8.38 4.70
C MET A 556 7.51 8.02 5.72
N LEU A 557 8.35 9.00 6.10
CA LEU A 557 9.41 8.79 7.11
C LEU A 557 8.89 8.65 8.53
N ARG A 558 7.75 9.27 8.85
CA ARG A 558 7.11 9.16 10.17
C ARG A 558 6.42 7.81 10.38
N THR A 559 5.89 7.24 9.30
CA THR A 559 5.03 6.05 9.32
C THR A 559 5.79 4.76 8.95
N THR A 560 7.09 4.86 8.66
CA THR A 560 7.92 3.76 8.19
C THR A 560 9.32 3.81 8.79
N MET A 561 9.91 2.64 9.05
CA MET A 561 11.31 2.51 9.46
C MET A 561 12.10 1.50 8.65
N ASP A 562 13.41 1.71 8.62
CA ASP A 562 14.37 0.77 8.05
C ASP A 562 14.92 -0.20 9.11
N VAL A 563 15.49 -1.31 8.63
CA VAL A 563 16.20 -2.29 9.45
C VAL A 563 17.68 -2.26 9.09
N ASP A 564 18.52 -1.95 10.08
CA ASP A 564 19.96 -2.03 9.92
C ASP A 564 20.41 -3.49 9.91
N CYS A 565 21.04 -3.89 8.82
CA CYS A 565 21.62 -5.22 8.68
C CYS A 565 22.90 -5.17 7.82
N PRO A 566 23.88 -6.04 8.14
CA PRO A 566 25.08 -6.17 7.34
C PRO A 566 24.73 -6.66 5.93
N THR A 567 25.52 -6.25 4.93
CA THR A 567 25.28 -6.52 3.51
C THR A 567 25.13 -8.01 3.17
N TRP A 568 25.80 -8.90 3.89
CA TRP A 568 25.68 -10.35 3.67
C TRP A 568 24.30 -10.92 4.05
N LEU A 569 23.45 -10.17 4.77
CA LEU A 569 22.05 -10.51 5.03
C LEU A 569 21.09 -9.91 4.01
N ASP A 570 21.56 -9.16 3.00
CA ASP A 570 20.69 -8.55 2.00
C ASP A 570 19.88 -9.59 1.23
N PHE A 571 20.41 -10.79 1.02
CA PHE A 571 19.66 -11.87 0.39
C PHE A 571 18.50 -12.34 1.26
N PHE A 572 18.64 -12.31 2.58
CA PHE A 572 17.60 -12.76 3.51
C PHE A 572 16.45 -11.76 3.59
N HIS A 573 16.79 -10.46 3.57
CA HIS A 573 15.82 -9.38 3.67
C HIS A 573 15.26 -8.91 2.32
N GLY A 574 15.99 -9.14 1.22
CA GLY A 574 15.52 -8.91 -0.14
C GLY A 574 15.07 -7.50 -0.44
N GLY A 575 15.71 -6.50 0.19
CA GLY A 575 15.38 -5.08 0.04
C GLY A 575 14.30 -4.58 1.00
N LEU A 576 13.55 -5.46 1.67
CA LEU A 576 12.50 -5.05 2.61
C LEU A 576 13.06 -4.39 3.87
N GLN A 577 14.35 -4.51 4.16
CA GLN A 577 15.02 -3.74 5.21
C GLN A 577 15.10 -2.24 4.93
N PHE A 578 14.76 -1.79 3.71
CA PHE A 578 14.80 -0.39 3.29
C PHE A 578 13.41 0.21 3.05
N GLN A 579 12.40 -0.14 3.88
CA GLN A 579 11.02 0.32 3.67
C GLN A 579 10.88 1.85 3.66
N ALA A 580 11.59 2.61 4.49
CA ALA A 580 11.50 4.06 4.51
C ALA A 580 12.01 4.67 3.19
N VAL A 581 13.08 4.10 2.63
CA VAL A 581 13.59 4.49 1.30
C VAL A 581 12.61 4.08 0.20
N HIS A 582 12.07 2.86 0.31
CA HIS A 582 11.11 2.30 -0.63
C HIS A 582 9.82 3.12 -0.71
N HIS A 583 9.24 3.51 0.42
CA HIS A 583 8.03 4.34 0.47
C HIS A 583 8.24 5.74 -0.15
N LEU A 584 9.45 6.30 -0.07
CA LEU A 584 9.80 7.55 -0.74
C LEU A 584 10.03 7.39 -2.25
N TYR A 585 10.60 6.26 -2.66
CA TYR A 585 11.05 6.00 -4.04
C TYR A 585 10.78 4.56 -4.49
N PRO A 586 9.50 4.15 -4.60
CA PRO A 586 9.12 2.74 -4.70
C PRO A 586 9.55 2.06 -6.01
N ARG A 587 9.82 2.85 -7.04
CA ARG A 587 10.26 2.37 -8.37
C ARG A 587 11.77 2.18 -8.48
N ILE A 588 12.54 2.48 -7.43
CA ILE A 588 13.97 2.16 -7.42
C ILE A 588 14.12 0.63 -7.30
N PRO A 589 14.84 -0.04 -8.22
CA PRO A 589 15.12 -1.47 -8.10
C PRO A 589 15.78 -1.76 -6.74
N ARG A 590 15.35 -2.82 -6.04
CA ARG A 590 15.81 -3.14 -4.68
C ARG A 590 17.33 -3.16 -4.49
N HIS A 591 18.05 -3.58 -5.53
CA HIS A 591 19.51 -3.68 -5.57
C HIS A 591 20.20 -2.34 -5.35
N ASN A 592 19.52 -1.23 -5.62
CA ASN A 592 20.03 0.13 -5.47
C ASN A 592 19.54 0.82 -4.18
N LEU A 593 18.62 0.20 -3.40
CA LEU A 593 18.03 0.84 -2.22
C LEU A 593 19.06 1.15 -1.13
N ARG A 594 20.08 0.30 -0.97
CA ARG A 594 21.17 0.54 -0.02
C ARG A 594 21.97 1.80 -0.38
N GLU A 595 22.17 2.07 -1.67
CA GLU A 595 22.81 3.30 -2.12
C GLU A 595 21.87 4.51 -1.96
N ALA A 596 20.59 4.34 -2.33
CA ALA A 596 19.56 5.36 -2.14
C ALA A 596 19.37 5.77 -0.67
N GLN A 597 19.56 4.85 0.27
CA GLN A 597 19.50 5.11 1.72
C GLN A 597 20.44 6.24 2.14
N LYS A 598 21.62 6.37 1.52
CA LYS A 598 22.59 7.44 1.83
C LYS A 598 22.02 8.82 1.52
N TYR A 599 21.30 8.94 0.40
CA TYR A 599 20.63 10.19 0.00
C TYR A 599 19.48 10.52 0.94
N VAL A 600 18.68 9.52 1.31
CA VAL A 600 17.58 9.69 2.27
C VAL A 600 18.09 10.14 3.65
N ARG A 601 19.15 9.51 4.17
CA ARG A 601 19.76 9.93 5.44
C ARG A 601 20.25 11.37 5.41
N LYS A 602 20.86 11.79 4.29
CA LYS A 602 21.28 13.19 4.10
C LYS A 602 20.07 14.13 4.05
N PHE A 603 19.02 13.78 3.31
CA PHE A 603 17.77 14.52 3.26
C PHE A 603 17.15 14.70 4.66
N CYS A 604 17.06 13.63 5.44
CA CYS A 604 16.59 13.66 6.82
C CYS A 604 17.42 14.60 7.69
N ALA A 605 18.75 14.56 7.58
CA ALA A 605 19.64 15.45 8.31
C ALA A 605 19.46 16.94 7.93
N GLU A 606 19.23 17.25 6.65
CA GLU A 606 19.04 18.63 6.17
C GLU A 606 17.67 19.24 6.51
N THR A 607 16.66 18.38 6.71
CA THR A 607 15.27 18.78 6.99
C THR A 607 14.90 18.66 8.46
N GLY A 608 15.69 17.93 9.26
CA GLY A 608 15.39 17.65 10.66
C GLY A 608 14.36 16.54 10.86
N ILE A 609 13.94 15.83 9.80
CA ILE A 609 13.04 14.68 9.92
C ILE A 609 13.83 13.51 10.53
N PRO A 610 13.39 12.92 11.65
CA PRO A 610 14.03 11.74 12.22
C PRO A 610 14.03 10.57 11.24
N TYR A 611 15.21 10.00 10.99
CA TYR A 611 15.35 8.78 10.23
C TYR A 611 15.41 7.57 11.17
N VAL A 612 14.30 6.83 11.26
CA VAL A 612 14.16 5.72 12.20
C VAL A 612 14.74 4.45 11.56
N ILE A 613 15.75 3.89 12.22
CA ILE A 613 16.41 2.66 11.81
C ILE A 613 16.85 1.87 13.05
N TYR A 614 16.53 0.58 13.09
CA TYR A 614 16.92 -0.32 14.17
C TYR A 614 17.56 -1.59 13.64
N GLY A 615 18.43 -2.23 14.43
CA GLY A 615 18.84 -3.61 14.13
C GLY A 615 17.66 -4.58 14.20
N PHE A 616 17.72 -5.70 13.48
CA PHE A 616 16.60 -6.66 13.38
C PHE A 616 16.03 -7.10 14.75
N GLY A 617 16.89 -7.38 15.73
CA GLY A 617 16.45 -7.76 17.08
C GLY A 617 15.74 -6.63 17.82
N GLN A 618 16.33 -5.43 17.82
CA GLN A 618 15.75 -4.25 18.48
C GLN A 618 14.43 -3.83 17.82
N GLY A 619 14.35 -3.82 16.49
CA GLY A 619 13.10 -3.48 15.82
C GLY A 619 11.96 -4.45 16.19
N ASN A 620 12.23 -5.75 16.31
CA ASN A 620 11.23 -6.71 16.77
C ASN A 620 10.82 -6.44 18.22
N GLN A 621 11.75 -6.01 19.08
CA GLN A 621 11.44 -5.58 20.44
C GLN A 621 10.49 -4.35 20.44
N GLU A 622 10.71 -3.36 19.57
CA GLU A 622 9.83 -2.19 19.43
C GLU A 622 8.41 -2.60 19.01
N VAL A 623 8.27 -3.49 18.03
CA VAL A 623 6.96 -3.98 17.58
C VAL A 623 6.23 -4.73 18.70
N ILE A 624 6.91 -5.66 19.36
CA ILE A 624 6.31 -6.44 20.47
C ILE A 624 5.96 -5.51 21.64
N SER A 625 6.77 -4.49 21.91
CA SER A 625 6.48 -3.48 22.94
C SER A 625 5.22 -2.69 22.59
N ARG A 626 5.13 -2.15 21.37
CA ARG A 626 3.95 -1.41 20.90
C ARG A 626 2.68 -2.26 20.96
N LEU A 627 2.75 -3.49 20.46
CA LEU A 627 1.65 -4.45 20.54
C LEU A 627 1.25 -4.74 22.00
N GLY A 628 2.23 -4.84 22.90
CA GLY A 628 2.01 -5.03 24.34
C GLY A 628 1.39 -3.82 25.04
N GLU A 629 1.78 -2.60 24.66
CA GLU A 629 1.18 -1.35 25.15
C GLU A 629 -0.29 -1.25 24.77
N VAL A 630 -0.61 -1.47 23.48
CA VAL A 630 -2.00 -1.48 23.00
C VAL A 630 -2.80 -2.61 23.67
N ALA A 631 -2.20 -3.80 23.85
CA ALA A 631 -2.84 -4.91 24.57
C ALA A 631 -3.19 -4.57 26.03
N LYS A 632 -2.33 -3.82 26.74
CA LYS A 632 -2.59 -3.33 28.10
C LYS A 632 -3.76 -2.34 28.12
N GLN A 633 -3.84 -1.47 27.12
CA GLN A 633 -4.93 -0.49 27.01
C GLN A 633 -6.30 -1.17 26.84
N VAL A 634 -6.40 -2.31 26.14
CA VAL A 634 -7.64 -3.10 26.10
C VAL A 634 -8.12 -3.46 27.51
N ARG A 635 -7.21 -3.88 28.39
CA ARG A 635 -7.55 -4.27 29.77
C ARG A 635 -8.03 -3.07 30.58
N VAL A 636 -7.33 -1.95 30.49
CA VAL A 636 -7.72 -0.70 31.17
C VAL A 636 -9.09 -0.24 30.67
N TYR A 637 -9.30 -0.25 29.36
CA TYR A 637 -10.58 0.11 28.75
C TYR A 637 -11.73 -0.78 29.25
N GLU A 638 -11.50 -2.10 29.38
CA GLU A 638 -12.50 -3.01 29.94
C GLU A 638 -12.81 -2.74 31.40
N GLU A 639 -11.81 -2.48 32.23
CA GLU A 639 -12.02 -2.14 33.65
C GLU A 639 -12.79 -0.83 33.79
N CYS A 640 -12.42 0.23 33.04
CA CYS A 640 -13.19 1.48 33.00
C CYS A 640 -14.65 1.23 32.59
N ARG A 641 -14.88 0.38 31.58
CA ARG A 641 -16.23 0.05 31.11
C ARG A 641 -17.04 -0.74 32.14
N LYS A 642 -16.40 -1.66 32.89
CA LYS A 642 -17.03 -2.39 33.99
C LYS A 642 -17.37 -1.46 35.16
N VAL A 643 -16.48 -0.54 35.52
CA VAL A 643 -16.72 0.47 36.57
C VAL A 643 -17.87 1.38 36.16
N CYS A 644 -17.87 1.93 34.94
CA CYS A 644 -18.99 2.75 34.45
C CYS A 644 -20.31 1.97 34.43
N ALA A 645 -20.30 0.70 33.99
CA ALA A 645 -21.49 -0.15 34.01
C ALA A 645 -21.98 -0.43 35.44
N LYS A 646 -21.06 -0.63 36.39
CA LYS A 646 -21.36 -0.81 37.81
C LYS A 646 -21.93 0.47 38.44
N GLU A 647 -21.33 1.62 38.16
CA GLU A 647 -21.84 2.94 38.55
C GLU A 647 -23.23 3.23 37.97
N LEU A 648 -23.50 2.85 36.72
CA LEU A 648 -24.83 2.97 36.11
C LEU A 648 -25.88 2.06 36.77
N VAL A 649 -25.48 0.86 37.20
CA VAL A 649 -26.37 -0.10 37.85
C VAL A 649 -26.60 0.24 39.32
N GLU A 650 -25.56 0.70 40.03
CA GLU A 650 -25.61 1.06 41.46
C GLU A 650 -26.11 2.50 41.69
N GLY A 651 -25.88 3.41 40.74
CA GLY A 651 -26.30 4.82 40.77
C GLY A 651 -27.79 5.05 40.55
N HIS A 652 -28.56 4.02 40.19
CA HIS A 652 -30.03 4.03 40.23
C HIS A 652 -30.61 3.53 41.58
N GLY A 653 -29.77 3.34 42.61
CA GLY A 653 -30.18 2.86 43.94
C GLY A 653 -30.37 3.93 45.02
N PHE A 654 -30.08 5.21 44.76
CA PHE A 654 -30.23 6.29 45.75
C PHE A 654 -31.13 7.40 45.22
N GLY A 655 -32.42 7.10 45.16
CA GLY A 655 -33.49 8.05 44.88
C GLY A 655 -34.76 7.62 45.60
N HIS A 656 -34.75 7.71 46.94
CA HIS A 656 -35.96 7.78 47.76
C HIS A 656 -35.74 8.69 48.95
#